data_AF-A0A9K3PR57-F1
#
_entry.id   AF-A0A9K3PR57-F1
#
_cell.length_a   1.000
_cell.length_b   1.000
_cell.length_c   1.000
_cell.angle_alpha   90.00
_cell.angle_beta   90.00
_cell.angle_gamma   90.00
#
_symmetry.space_group_name_H-M   'P 1'
#
loop_
_entity.id
_entity.type
_entity.pdbx_description
1 polymer ?
#
loop_
_entity_poly.entity_id
_entity_poly.type
_entity_poly.pdbx_seq_one_letter_code
_entity_poly.pdbx_strand_id
1 'polypeptide(L)'
;MTIVFERPVGASADLKELEYISALHQTCSTKLRQDASITAADIRLFLRSRYGIIVDEEELQQTVISGLGGGDSAEEIIDLMEVVCMLLIPTLLKAARVETDDDSHLSKDLPEGVLPPEPDLIKNVLTMILEDVTGDATSKPLNERLVASLFAAYGEEDLAKDTSLHKAMIQGANPTGRENARLDVNTFSSGLVTDIQEYDLKNETRTTCNLDDVLLTRGGQEFLPALYDEDLSFNDVENKRKRSTPLLTEWTAQSIDSTVGNYRNKYLMVTLVATVIITYFAYWYDPTMVDADGLCPAYAYDYYAPWTVNSGTIACEVSFSLLSWLTIFVVFSLGNGIGTVKKWWSLVGFVVVFLLVVPAYFDHEEVRAKYFLDTASLVLGIVAMALHLFNFLVLVCRTQFIEKHPWLKRLLRSSRLEDRKDLKQAGQHKLNQLIKNALKIHSQNEEKSRILGSHFARALHGFASNIDPVEKEGGFRWTWRRLLDNSLIDTYGIWLSDRLLSGNLVQYILSIYVLVVGFQISFYLIDEYSKENAKMFIQDATWNFFQPNDDFQGAESFMASFTGKIGSYMAGETGDCTFAAILTLEEVESLCSITQDGVYHCHEGASRDFLCTLAQSSYNNNPQLELSHQLALLAAAGFDVAGLEESAKQSLADATNAFLDSLYPSSEYMIRIPLIVGTATAFMTSVYLAVTFLPSITSTILQLRCGFIPTMANKDFNKYRCAPDQVSILTGSMFWGTLLGSFFFGSFLGVMVFLCLWQATVYYMAKLFAILGGILVIAIIRLSFLAVCRCEMHRAFYRKRPFSANISLLALEWANFTLSVGFILVRIIKLIISACMFIGRIDTPFLAPKVGQLGPIELDNYPTIFMKDLLQHEAHRHPYIEMLGVMYLMKLRYRNSFGSKAGAAWRLLFVYALLPWMHKYRIHIKDEMGFILQGLAESTRGEMSILMSQRLSPEDMEEDDDESKVFRRETSISKTRLEVENVELKNRLNFMVHRERKLLATISDLQVDMRRTRQTMPDS
;
A
#
# COMPACT_ATOMS: atom_id res chain seq x y z
N MET A 1 -5.36 3.37 -14.01
CA MET A 1 -4.11 3.97 -14.54
C MET A 1 -2.99 3.71 -13.55
N THR A 2 -1.90 3.10 -13.98
CA THR A 2 -0.70 3.00 -13.13
C THR A 2 0.09 4.30 -13.28
N ILE A 3 0.57 4.84 -12.17
CA ILE A 3 1.26 6.14 -12.14
C ILE A 3 2.65 5.92 -12.75
N VAL A 4 2.77 6.25 -14.03
CA VAL A 4 4.08 6.56 -14.62
C VAL A 4 4.41 7.95 -14.14
N PHE A 5 5.57 8.12 -13.52
CA PHE A 5 6.03 9.43 -13.07
C PHE A 5 7.42 9.71 -13.63
N GLU A 6 7.73 11.00 -13.74
CA GLU A 6 9.02 11.49 -14.18
C GLU A 6 9.94 11.52 -12.96
N ARG A 7 10.76 10.47 -12.83
CA ARG A 7 11.72 10.31 -11.74
C ARG A 7 12.93 11.21 -12.04
N PRO A 8 13.29 12.16 -11.16
CA PRO A 8 14.56 12.87 -11.28
C PRO A 8 15.72 11.87 -11.12
N VAL A 9 16.72 11.98 -11.97
CA VAL A 9 17.95 11.19 -11.93
C VAL A 9 19.17 12.11 -11.97
N GLY A 10 20.32 11.62 -11.50
CA GLY A 10 21.54 12.42 -11.37
C GLY A 10 21.87 12.74 -9.91
N ALA A 11 22.84 13.61 -9.71
CA ALA A 11 23.42 13.84 -8.39
C ALA A 11 22.43 14.41 -7.35
N SER A 12 21.43 15.19 -7.78
CA SER A 12 20.38 15.69 -6.89
C SER A 12 19.51 14.55 -6.35
N ALA A 13 19.12 13.61 -7.21
CA ALA A 13 18.38 12.42 -6.81
C ALA A 13 19.22 11.51 -5.91
N ASP A 14 20.53 11.38 -6.19
CA ASP A 14 21.46 10.64 -5.31
C ASP A 14 21.58 11.29 -3.93
N LEU A 15 21.67 12.62 -3.87
CA LEU A 15 21.66 13.37 -2.62
C LEU A 15 20.34 13.16 -1.86
N LYS A 16 19.20 13.16 -2.55
CA LYS A 16 17.89 12.91 -1.94
C LYS A 16 17.78 11.49 -1.40
N GLU A 17 18.40 10.52 -2.05
CA GLU A 17 18.45 9.15 -1.54
C GLU A 17 19.31 9.07 -0.27
N LEU A 18 20.46 9.77 -0.22
CA LEU A 18 21.29 9.89 0.98
C LEU A 18 20.52 10.55 2.15
N GLU A 19 19.82 11.65 1.90
CA GLU A 19 18.93 12.30 2.89
C GLU A 19 17.87 11.31 3.40
N TYR A 20 17.26 10.54 2.50
CA TYR A 20 16.28 9.52 2.85
C TYR A 20 16.86 8.41 3.74
N ILE A 21 18.05 7.91 3.42
CA ILE A 21 18.70 6.87 4.21
C ILE A 21 19.06 7.35 5.60
N SER A 22 19.60 8.57 5.71
CA SER A 22 19.81 9.17 7.02
C SER A 22 18.50 9.25 7.78
N ALA A 23 17.42 9.76 7.16
CA ALA A 23 16.10 9.85 7.79
C ALA A 23 15.57 8.50 8.31
N LEU A 24 15.79 7.42 7.56
CA LEU A 24 15.45 6.05 7.97
C LEU A 24 16.31 5.54 9.13
N HIS A 25 17.58 5.97 9.18
CA HIS A 25 18.53 5.52 10.18
C HIS A 25 18.35 6.21 11.54
N GLN A 26 17.84 7.45 11.55
CA GLN A 26 17.50 8.13 12.80
C GLN A 26 16.43 7.37 13.60
N THR A 27 16.46 7.49 14.92
CA THR A 27 15.55 6.82 15.87
C THR A 27 14.82 7.78 16.81
N CYS A 28 15.05 9.09 16.64
CA CYS A 28 14.37 10.14 17.37
C CYS A 28 12.83 10.03 17.25
N SER A 29 12.15 10.02 18.40
CA SER A 29 10.69 9.82 18.49
C SER A 29 9.88 11.10 18.30
N THR A 30 10.44 12.26 18.63
CA THR A 30 9.73 13.55 18.65
C THR A 30 9.91 14.35 17.36
N LYS A 31 11.15 14.47 16.86
CA LYS A 31 11.47 15.26 15.67
C LYS A 31 12.70 14.73 14.94
N LEU A 32 12.52 14.37 13.67
CA LEU A 32 13.60 14.11 12.72
C LEU A 32 14.60 15.28 12.68
N ARG A 33 15.89 14.97 12.89
CA ARG A 33 16.98 15.95 12.86
C ARG A 33 17.24 16.35 11.42
N GLN A 34 17.11 17.64 11.13
CA GLN A 34 17.11 18.18 9.76
C GLN A 34 18.51 18.25 9.12
N ASP A 35 19.59 18.10 9.90
CA ASP A 35 20.98 17.96 9.39
C ASP A 35 21.27 16.62 8.74
N ALA A 36 20.38 15.64 8.84
CA ALA A 36 20.68 14.27 8.46
C ALA A 36 21.79 13.64 9.34
N SER A 37 21.94 14.10 10.59
CA SER A 37 22.89 13.53 11.55
C SER A 37 22.42 12.18 12.12
N ILE A 38 23.38 11.30 12.39
CA ILE A 38 23.23 9.98 13.00
C ILE A 38 24.01 9.95 14.32
N THR A 39 23.36 9.54 15.40
CA THR A 39 23.94 9.48 16.76
C THR A 39 24.33 8.05 17.13
N ALA A 40 25.11 7.89 18.22
CA ALA A 40 25.43 6.58 18.78
C ALA A 40 24.16 5.78 19.14
N ALA A 41 23.12 6.44 19.66
CA ALA A 41 21.84 5.83 20.00
C ALA A 41 21.14 5.22 18.76
N ASP A 42 21.23 5.88 17.61
CA ASP A 42 20.65 5.39 16.36
C ASP A 42 21.36 4.12 15.89
N ILE A 43 22.70 4.15 15.87
CA ILE A 43 23.55 3.01 15.49
C ILE A 43 23.30 1.83 16.45
N ARG A 44 23.19 2.10 17.76
CA ARG A 44 22.89 1.07 18.77
C ARG A 44 21.57 0.37 18.46
N LEU A 45 20.50 1.14 18.28
CA LEU A 45 19.17 0.61 18.02
C LEU A 45 19.11 -0.12 16.69
N PHE A 46 19.82 0.38 15.67
CA PHE A 46 19.99 -0.32 14.41
C PHE A 46 20.71 -1.66 14.60
N LEU A 47 21.89 -1.70 15.20
CA LEU A 47 22.66 -2.94 15.43
C LEU A 47 21.88 -3.96 16.28
N ARG A 48 21.17 -3.48 17.31
CA ARG A 48 20.30 -4.32 18.14
C ARG A 48 19.13 -4.86 17.33
N SER A 49 18.32 -4.00 16.72
CA SER A 49 17.14 -4.43 15.93
C SER A 49 17.54 -5.36 14.80
N ARG A 50 18.62 -5.01 14.09
CA ARG A 50 19.01 -5.64 12.85
C ARG A 50 19.83 -6.91 13.03
N TYR A 51 20.86 -6.88 13.88
CA TYR A 51 21.82 -7.98 14.03
C TYR A 51 21.74 -8.66 15.39
N GLY A 52 20.95 -8.11 16.31
CA GLY A 52 20.87 -8.58 17.68
C GLY A 52 22.12 -8.35 18.50
N ILE A 53 22.90 -7.33 18.15
CA ILE A 53 24.12 -7.00 18.88
C ILE A 53 23.79 -5.92 19.90
N ILE A 54 24.10 -6.19 21.16
CA ILE A 54 24.01 -5.22 22.25
C ILE A 54 25.37 -4.53 22.37
N VAL A 55 25.37 -3.21 22.19
CA VAL A 55 26.55 -2.37 22.38
C VAL A 55 26.11 -1.13 23.15
N ASP A 56 26.93 -0.67 24.09
CA ASP A 56 26.65 0.57 24.81
C ASP A 56 26.90 1.78 23.91
N GLU A 57 26.16 2.88 24.14
CA GLU A 57 26.32 4.10 23.35
C GLU A 57 27.73 4.68 23.50
N GLU A 58 28.33 4.60 24.69
CA GLU A 58 29.70 5.06 24.95
C GLU A 58 30.72 4.23 24.16
N GLU A 59 30.55 2.91 24.06
CA GLU A 59 31.44 2.08 23.23
C GLU A 59 31.29 2.44 21.75
N LEU A 60 30.07 2.70 21.27
CA LEU A 60 29.86 3.17 19.89
C LEU A 60 30.46 4.55 19.64
N GLN A 61 30.39 5.46 20.62
CA GLN A 61 31.02 6.77 20.54
C GLN A 61 32.55 6.61 20.43
N GLN A 62 33.15 5.83 21.33
CA GLN A 62 34.59 5.61 21.43
C GLN A 62 35.16 4.76 20.30
N THR A 63 34.36 3.92 19.64
CA THR A 63 34.80 3.05 18.57
C THR A 63 34.30 3.53 17.21
N VAL A 64 32.99 3.46 16.96
CA VAL A 64 32.40 3.71 15.65
C VAL A 64 32.47 5.17 15.26
N ILE A 65 32.00 6.08 16.11
CA ILE A 65 31.91 7.51 15.78
C ILE A 65 33.30 8.14 15.75
N SER A 66 34.10 7.98 16.79
CA SER A 66 35.47 8.54 16.81
C SER A 66 36.36 8.03 15.66
N GLY A 67 36.19 6.76 15.26
CA GLY A 67 37.04 6.14 14.24
C GLY A 67 36.57 6.37 12.81
N LEU A 68 35.25 6.43 12.57
CA LEU A 68 34.69 6.59 11.22
C LEU A 68 34.16 8.00 10.93
N GLY A 69 33.73 8.75 11.95
CA GLY A 69 33.31 10.16 11.86
C GLY A 69 34.51 11.11 11.84
N GLY A 70 35.48 10.88 12.70
CA GLY A 70 36.79 11.54 12.64
C GLY A 70 36.95 12.76 13.56
N GLY A 71 36.03 13.01 14.47
CA GLY A 71 36.16 13.96 15.58
C GLY A 71 36.60 13.27 16.90
N ASP A 72 36.83 14.11 17.91
CA ASP A 72 37.28 13.69 19.25
C ASP A 72 36.25 14.04 20.34
N SER A 73 35.08 14.57 19.97
CA SER A 73 34.12 15.09 20.95
C SER A 73 33.18 14.00 21.46
N ALA A 74 32.85 14.04 22.76
CA ALA A 74 31.91 13.11 23.35
C ALA A 74 30.48 13.24 22.80
N GLU A 75 30.15 14.39 22.19
CA GLU A 75 28.85 14.70 21.58
C GLU A 75 28.88 14.57 20.06
N GLU A 76 29.90 13.93 19.51
CA GLU A 76 30.05 13.81 18.07
C GLU A 76 28.94 12.96 17.46
N ILE A 77 28.52 13.38 16.27
CA ILE A 77 27.44 12.80 15.49
C ILE A 77 27.94 12.59 14.08
N ILE A 78 27.53 11.50 13.46
CA ILE A 78 27.90 11.19 12.09
C ILE A 78 27.02 12.05 11.16
N ASP A 79 27.63 12.92 10.37
CA ASP A 79 26.90 13.70 9.37
C ASP A 79 26.78 12.99 8.01
N LEU A 80 26.10 13.63 7.07
CA LEU A 80 25.85 13.02 5.77
C LEU A 80 27.12 12.83 4.92
N MET A 81 28.16 13.63 5.13
CA MET A 81 29.44 13.49 4.43
C MET A 81 30.20 12.28 4.94
N GLU A 82 30.22 12.09 6.26
CA GLU A 82 30.84 10.94 6.90
C GLU A 82 30.09 9.63 6.56
N VAL A 83 28.76 9.69 6.43
CA VAL A 83 27.97 8.58 5.85
C VAL A 83 28.48 8.19 4.47
N VAL A 84 28.70 9.16 3.58
CA VAL A 84 29.23 8.88 2.24
C VAL A 84 30.68 8.36 2.31
N CYS A 85 31.52 8.89 3.21
CA CYS A 85 32.87 8.38 3.43
C CYS A 85 32.86 6.90 3.79
N MET A 86 31.95 6.48 4.68
CA MET A 86 31.78 5.08 5.06
C MET A 86 31.26 4.23 3.90
N LEU A 87 30.29 4.73 3.13
CA LEU A 87 29.76 4.02 1.95
C LEU A 87 30.84 3.82 0.88
N LEU A 88 31.75 4.77 0.71
CA LEU A 88 32.83 4.73 -0.29
C LEU A 88 33.97 3.77 0.03
N ILE A 89 34.11 3.31 1.29
CA ILE A 89 35.19 2.40 1.73
C ILE A 89 35.44 1.24 0.75
N PRO A 90 34.43 0.44 0.34
CA PRO A 90 34.68 -0.68 -0.56
C PRO A 90 35.11 -0.24 -1.97
N THR A 91 34.55 0.86 -2.48
CA THR A 91 34.91 1.39 -3.81
C THR A 91 36.32 1.98 -3.82
N LEU A 92 36.72 2.69 -2.77
CA LEU A 92 38.07 3.22 -2.63
C LEU A 92 39.11 2.10 -2.50
N LEU A 93 38.79 1.03 -1.77
CA LEU A 93 39.66 -0.15 -1.69
C LEU A 93 39.83 -0.83 -3.06
N LYS A 94 38.77 -0.88 -3.87
CA LYS A 94 38.84 -1.39 -5.25
C LYS A 94 39.68 -0.48 -6.14
N ALA A 95 39.45 0.84 -6.10
CA ALA A 95 40.17 1.81 -6.92
C ALA A 95 41.66 1.82 -6.59
N ALA A 96 42.00 1.78 -5.30
CA ALA A 96 43.38 1.70 -4.83
C ALA A 96 44.12 0.49 -5.38
N ARG A 97 43.48 -0.70 -5.37
CA ARG A 97 44.09 -1.92 -5.91
C ARG A 97 44.33 -1.86 -7.41
N VAL A 98 43.42 -1.22 -8.15
CA VAL A 98 43.54 -1.07 -9.61
C VAL A 98 44.67 -0.10 -9.97
N GLU A 99 44.87 0.95 -9.20
CA GLU A 99 45.86 2.00 -9.52
C GLU A 99 47.29 1.69 -9.06
N THR A 100 47.50 0.80 -8.07
CA THR A 100 48.85 0.47 -7.58
C THR A 100 49.62 -0.55 -8.44
N ASP A 101 48.98 -1.14 -9.45
CA ASP A 101 49.49 -2.28 -10.25
C ASP A 101 50.27 -1.86 -11.53
N ASP A 102 51.10 -0.81 -11.46
CA ASP A 102 51.93 -0.33 -12.60
C ASP A 102 52.96 -1.38 -13.11
N ASP A 103 53.18 -2.49 -12.40
CA ASP A 103 54.03 -3.61 -12.83
C ASP A 103 53.21 -4.68 -13.60
N SER A 104 53.33 -4.59 -14.93
CA SER A 104 52.58 -5.19 -16.04
C SER A 104 52.38 -6.72 -16.13
N HIS A 105 52.53 -7.51 -15.05
CA HIS A 105 52.31 -8.96 -15.11
C HIS A 105 51.47 -9.56 -13.96
N LEU A 106 51.03 -8.74 -13.01
CA LEU A 106 50.29 -9.22 -11.84
C LEU A 106 49.09 -8.32 -11.53
N SER A 107 48.29 -7.97 -12.55
CA SER A 107 46.94 -7.48 -12.30
C SER A 107 46.24 -8.53 -11.45
N LYS A 108 46.16 -8.30 -10.14
CA LYS A 108 45.35 -9.15 -9.27
C LYS A 108 43.93 -8.77 -9.60
N ASP A 109 43.41 -9.44 -10.63
CA ASP A 109 42.05 -9.31 -11.10
C ASP A 109 41.14 -9.21 -9.87
N LEU A 110 40.32 -8.13 -9.84
CA LEU A 110 39.29 -8.00 -8.83
C LEU A 110 38.54 -9.33 -8.74
N PRO A 111 38.16 -9.80 -7.54
CA PRO A 111 37.50 -11.09 -7.40
C PRO A 111 36.32 -11.20 -8.38
N GLU A 112 36.17 -12.36 -9.03
CA GLU A 112 35.16 -12.55 -10.07
C GLU A 112 33.76 -12.12 -9.57
N GLY A 113 33.09 -11.28 -10.37
CA GLY A 113 31.77 -10.72 -10.07
C GLY A 113 31.75 -9.46 -9.20
N VAL A 114 32.91 -8.97 -8.72
CA VAL A 114 33.01 -7.67 -8.05
C VAL A 114 32.92 -6.56 -9.09
N LEU A 115 32.04 -5.58 -8.87
CA LEU A 115 31.87 -4.47 -9.81
C LEU A 115 33.10 -3.54 -9.74
N PRO A 116 33.78 -3.27 -10.87
CA PRO A 116 34.94 -2.39 -10.87
C PRO A 116 34.55 -0.94 -10.53
N PRO A 117 35.48 -0.17 -9.93
CA PRO A 117 35.30 1.26 -9.70
C PRO A 117 35.40 2.03 -11.03
N GLU A 118 35.08 3.32 -11.00
CA GLU A 118 35.34 4.19 -12.16
C GLU A 118 36.86 4.31 -12.39
N PRO A 119 37.35 4.22 -13.65
CA PRO A 119 38.77 4.34 -13.94
C PRO A 119 39.31 5.73 -13.56
N ASP A 120 40.57 5.77 -13.13
CA ASP A 120 41.27 6.99 -12.70
C ASP A 120 40.53 7.77 -11.59
N LEU A 121 39.63 7.13 -10.83
CA LEU A 121 38.80 7.81 -9.84
C LEU A 121 39.65 8.58 -8.81
N ILE A 122 40.66 7.96 -8.23
CA ILE A 122 41.49 8.58 -7.19
C ILE A 122 42.39 9.64 -7.83
N LYS A 123 42.95 9.37 -9.00
CA LYS A 123 43.74 10.35 -9.77
C LYS A 123 42.95 11.62 -10.12
N ASN A 124 41.71 11.46 -10.58
CA ASN A 124 40.83 12.59 -10.94
C ASN A 124 40.51 13.43 -9.71
N VAL A 125 40.13 12.79 -8.60
CA VAL A 125 39.82 13.49 -7.34
C VAL A 125 41.07 14.15 -6.73
N LEU A 126 42.24 13.50 -6.79
CA LEU A 126 43.49 14.09 -6.34
C LEU A 126 43.86 15.34 -7.14
N THR A 127 43.67 15.29 -8.47
CA THR A 127 43.88 16.44 -9.35
C THR A 127 42.99 17.61 -8.92
N MET A 128 41.69 17.36 -8.71
CA MET A 128 40.76 18.38 -8.21
C MET A 128 41.23 18.99 -6.89
N ILE A 129 41.67 18.15 -5.94
CA ILE A 129 42.17 18.60 -4.63
C ILE A 129 43.41 19.49 -4.77
N LEU A 130 44.40 19.07 -5.55
CA LEU A 130 45.66 19.80 -5.70
C LEU A 130 45.48 21.10 -6.46
N GLU A 131 44.62 21.12 -7.48
CA GLU A 131 44.28 22.34 -8.21
C GLU A 131 43.53 23.34 -7.33
N ASP A 132 42.54 22.88 -6.54
CA ASP A 132 41.79 23.76 -5.65
C ASP A 132 42.64 24.37 -4.54
N VAL A 133 43.61 23.62 -4.01
CA VAL A 133 44.42 24.07 -2.86
C VAL A 133 45.68 24.80 -3.30
N THR A 134 46.31 24.39 -4.41
CA THR A 134 47.62 24.90 -4.82
C THR A 134 47.63 25.63 -6.16
N GLY A 135 46.51 25.61 -6.89
CA GLY A 135 46.41 26.16 -8.25
C GLY A 135 47.13 25.32 -9.31
N ASP A 136 47.59 24.12 -8.96
CA ASP A 136 48.39 23.26 -9.84
C ASP A 136 48.16 21.77 -9.51
N ALA A 137 47.83 20.98 -10.54
CA ALA A 137 47.60 19.54 -10.46
C ALA A 137 48.86 18.72 -10.11
N THR A 138 50.06 19.30 -10.21
CA THR A 138 51.29 18.54 -9.99
C THR A 138 51.45 18.09 -8.54
N SER A 139 51.89 16.85 -8.36
CA SER A 139 52.16 16.26 -7.05
C SER A 139 53.05 17.15 -6.18
N LYS A 140 52.63 17.40 -4.93
CA LYS A 140 53.32 18.30 -3.98
C LYS A 140 53.99 17.53 -2.84
N PRO A 141 55.04 18.05 -2.19
CA PRO A 141 55.63 17.41 -1.01
C PRO A 141 54.58 17.18 0.09
N LEU A 142 54.45 15.95 0.57
CA LEU A 142 53.49 15.58 1.60
C LEU A 142 54.05 15.95 2.98
N ASN A 143 53.63 17.10 3.49
CA ASN A 143 54.03 17.62 4.82
C ASN A 143 52.83 18.17 5.59
N GLU A 144 53.01 18.45 6.88
CA GLU A 144 51.93 18.93 7.76
C GLU A 144 51.31 20.23 7.24
N ARG A 145 52.12 21.13 6.68
CA ARG A 145 51.65 22.39 6.11
C ARG A 145 50.70 22.16 4.94
N LEU A 146 51.00 21.21 4.05
CA LEU A 146 50.12 20.86 2.93
C LEU A 146 48.80 20.32 3.47
N VAL A 147 48.83 19.34 4.40
CA VAL A 147 47.61 18.75 4.99
C VAL A 147 46.76 19.81 5.70
N ALA A 148 47.36 20.71 6.47
CA ALA A 148 46.66 21.84 7.08
C ALA A 148 46.01 22.75 6.01
N SER A 149 46.72 23.01 4.91
CA SER A 149 46.20 23.81 3.79
C SER A 149 45.05 23.12 3.06
N LEU A 150 45.08 21.79 2.95
CA LEU A 150 43.98 21.00 2.38
C LEU A 150 42.70 21.23 3.19
N PHE A 151 42.74 21.05 4.51
CA PHE A 151 41.57 21.27 5.37
C PHE A 151 41.10 22.72 5.38
N ALA A 152 42.04 23.68 5.47
CA ALA A 152 41.71 25.10 5.44
C ALA A 152 40.99 25.50 4.13
N ALA A 153 41.39 24.93 2.99
CA ALA A 153 40.76 25.21 1.70
C ALA A 153 39.31 24.71 1.62
N TYR A 154 38.98 23.63 2.33
CA TYR A 154 37.63 23.06 2.42
C TYR A 154 36.84 23.52 3.65
N GLY A 155 37.30 24.56 4.36
CA GLY A 155 36.57 25.14 5.49
C GLY A 155 36.63 24.32 6.79
N GLU A 156 37.54 23.36 6.91
CA GLU A 156 37.72 22.53 8.11
C GLU A 156 38.83 23.10 9.00
N GLU A 157 38.63 24.31 9.54
CA GLU A 157 39.66 25.01 10.31
C GLU A 157 40.14 24.24 11.55
N ASP A 158 39.24 23.53 12.23
CA ASP A 158 39.57 22.78 13.44
C ASP A 158 40.49 21.60 13.11
N LEU A 159 40.20 20.88 12.02
CA LEU A 159 41.08 19.81 11.51
C LEU A 159 42.38 20.40 10.95
N ALA A 160 42.37 21.61 10.39
CA ALA A 160 43.56 22.32 9.94
C ALA A 160 44.49 22.74 11.09
N LYS A 161 43.99 22.81 12.33
CA LYS A 161 44.78 23.12 13.55
C LYS A 161 45.30 21.85 14.25
N ASP A 162 44.74 20.68 13.96
CA ASP A 162 45.11 19.41 14.58
C ASP A 162 46.40 18.81 13.97
N THR A 163 47.55 19.28 14.44
CA THR A 163 48.87 18.77 14.02
C THR A 163 49.07 17.27 14.31
N SER A 164 48.36 16.71 15.30
CA SER A 164 48.48 15.29 15.64
C SER A 164 47.82 14.43 14.57
N LEU A 165 46.64 14.86 14.09
CA LEU A 165 45.96 14.25 12.96
C LEU A 165 46.78 14.35 11.68
N HIS A 166 47.41 15.50 11.39
CA HIS A 166 48.23 15.66 10.18
C HIS A 166 49.39 14.66 10.14
N LYS A 167 50.09 14.47 11.27
CA LYS A 167 51.17 13.48 11.38
C LYS A 167 50.65 12.07 11.14
N ALA A 168 49.50 11.72 11.72
CA ALA A 168 48.87 10.42 11.51
C ALA A 168 48.43 10.22 10.05
N MET A 169 47.91 11.25 9.40
CA MET A 169 47.55 11.24 7.97
C MET A 169 48.74 11.04 7.05
N ILE A 170 49.85 11.74 7.31
CA ILE A 170 51.11 11.60 6.57
C ILE A 170 51.67 10.19 6.76
N GLN A 171 51.65 9.67 7.99
CA GLN A 171 52.10 8.31 8.29
C GLN A 171 51.25 7.26 7.57
N GLY A 172 49.91 7.42 7.54
CA GLY A 172 49.02 6.51 6.83
C GLY A 172 49.17 6.54 5.32
N ALA A 173 49.47 7.71 4.74
CA ALA A 173 49.71 7.88 3.31
C ALA A 173 51.13 7.46 2.87
N ASN A 174 52.10 7.43 3.78
CA ASN A 174 53.47 7.03 3.53
C ASN A 174 53.88 5.85 4.45
N PRO A 175 53.29 4.65 4.27
CA PRO A 175 53.60 3.50 5.11
C PRO A 175 55.08 3.07 5.00
N THR A 176 55.74 3.41 3.90
CA THR A 176 57.17 3.12 3.67
C THR A 176 58.14 4.07 4.37
N GLY A 177 57.65 5.19 4.95
CA GLY A 177 58.49 6.15 5.66
C GLY A 177 59.52 6.88 4.77
N ARG A 178 59.23 7.10 3.48
CA ARG A 178 60.14 7.84 2.59
C ARG A 178 60.30 9.29 3.05
N GLU A 179 61.53 9.76 3.23
CA GLU A 179 61.86 11.10 3.76
C GLU A 179 61.38 12.27 2.90
N ASN A 180 61.02 12.02 1.63
CA ASN A 180 60.50 13.04 0.70
C ASN A 180 59.26 12.53 -0.05
N ALA A 181 58.33 11.90 0.66
CA ALA A 181 57.07 11.49 0.06
C ALA A 181 56.36 12.72 -0.55
N ARG A 182 55.86 12.55 -1.78
CA ARG A 182 55.01 13.53 -2.44
C ARG A 182 53.59 13.00 -2.42
N LEU A 183 52.60 13.87 -2.32
CA LEU A 183 51.19 13.53 -2.46
C LEU A 183 50.92 13.27 -3.94
N ASP A 184 51.04 12.00 -4.31
CA ASP A 184 50.76 11.41 -5.62
C ASP A 184 49.61 10.40 -5.51
N VAL A 185 49.25 9.76 -6.62
CA VAL A 185 48.15 8.78 -6.66
C VAL A 185 48.38 7.64 -5.67
N ASN A 186 49.62 7.12 -5.57
CA ASN A 186 49.96 6.00 -4.71
C ASN A 186 49.89 6.34 -3.22
N THR A 187 50.43 7.49 -2.81
CA THR A 187 50.39 7.95 -1.42
C THR A 187 48.98 8.37 -1.01
N PHE A 188 48.21 9.02 -1.90
CA PHE A 188 46.82 9.38 -1.62
C PHE A 188 45.94 8.13 -1.52
N SER A 189 46.07 7.19 -2.47
CA SER A 189 45.44 5.86 -2.42
C SER A 189 45.76 5.15 -1.09
N SER A 190 47.04 5.10 -0.71
CA SER A 190 47.47 4.54 0.58
C SER A 190 46.80 5.23 1.77
N GLY A 191 46.71 6.57 1.76
CA GLY A 191 46.03 7.33 2.81
C GLY A 191 44.54 7.00 2.95
N LEU A 192 43.87 6.70 1.83
CA LEU A 192 42.45 6.34 1.78
C LEU A 192 42.15 4.92 2.28
N VAL A 193 43.09 3.98 2.12
CA VAL A 193 42.80 2.54 2.29
C VAL A 193 43.66 1.80 3.32
N THR A 194 44.76 2.37 3.82
CA THR A 194 45.68 1.67 4.74
C THR A 194 44.98 1.20 6.02
N ASP A 195 43.98 1.94 6.49
CA ASP A 195 43.24 1.64 7.71
C ASP A 195 42.00 0.73 7.51
N ILE A 196 41.72 0.26 6.29
CA ILE A 196 40.53 -0.55 5.97
C ILE A 196 40.89 -1.88 5.27
N GLN A 197 42.16 -2.30 5.36
CA GLN A 197 42.65 -3.53 4.72
C GLN A 197 41.98 -4.82 5.21
N GLU A 198 41.35 -4.79 6.39
CA GLU A 198 40.58 -5.92 6.93
C GLU A 198 39.29 -6.20 6.14
N TYR A 199 38.82 -5.28 5.28
CA TYR A 199 37.64 -5.51 4.45
C TYR A 199 37.93 -6.49 3.30
N ASP A 200 37.29 -7.66 3.33
CA ASP A 200 37.39 -8.65 2.26
C ASP A 200 36.40 -8.35 1.11
N LEU A 201 36.91 -7.87 -0.03
CA LEU A 201 36.12 -7.61 -1.24
C LEU A 201 35.33 -8.84 -1.73
N LYS A 202 35.75 -10.06 -1.41
CA LYS A 202 35.01 -11.27 -1.79
C LYS A 202 33.64 -11.36 -1.11
N ASN A 203 33.44 -10.66 0.01
CA ASN A 203 32.15 -10.64 0.71
C ASN A 203 31.03 -9.96 -0.12
N GLU A 204 31.39 -9.12 -1.11
CA GLU A 204 30.41 -8.51 -2.03
C GLU A 204 29.75 -9.53 -2.96
N THR A 205 30.44 -10.63 -3.28
CA THR A 205 29.95 -11.66 -4.21
C THR A 205 29.55 -12.96 -3.53
N ARG A 206 29.93 -13.15 -2.26
CA ARG A 206 29.53 -14.30 -1.44
C ARG A 206 28.05 -14.25 -1.10
N THR A 207 27.38 -15.41 -1.19
CA THR A 207 25.99 -15.61 -0.77
C THR A 207 25.91 -15.86 0.73
N THR A 208 26.31 -14.86 1.51
CA THR A 208 26.45 -14.87 2.97
C THR A 208 25.79 -13.63 3.54
N CYS A 209 25.45 -13.64 4.84
CA CYS A 209 24.99 -12.41 5.48
C CYS A 209 26.14 -11.52 5.95
N ASN A 210 25.87 -10.23 6.12
CA ASN A 210 26.85 -9.25 6.62
C ASN A 210 27.44 -9.67 7.98
N LEU A 211 26.64 -10.30 8.83
CA LEU A 211 27.11 -10.81 10.12
C LEU A 211 28.10 -11.97 9.93
N ASP A 212 27.81 -12.90 9.01
CA ASP A 212 28.71 -14.02 8.69
C ASP A 212 30.01 -13.52 8.06
N ASP A 213 29.91 -12.56 7.14
CA ASP A 213 31.03 -11.93 6.45
C ASP A 213 32.00 -11.21 7.37
N VAL A 214 31.48 -10.68 8.47
CA VAL A 214 32.28 -9.97 9.46
C VAL A 214 32.69 -10.91 10.59
N LEU A 215 31.88 -11.86 11.04
CA LEU A 215 32.20 -12.65 12.24
C LEU A 215 32.77 -14.04 11.95
N LEU A 216 32.38 -14.72 10.86
CA LEU A 216 32.65 -16.16 10.64
C LEU A 216 33.81 -16.47 9.69
N THR A 217 34.40 -15.47 9.03
CA THR A 217 35.12 -15.65 7.75
C THR A 217 36.58 -16.09 7.81
N ARG A 218 37.08 -16.69 8.89
CA ARG A 218 38.43 -17.29 8.89
C ARG A 218 38.40 -18.79 9.17
N GLY A 219 38.20 -19.56 8.10
CA GLY A 219 38.83 -20.88 7.96
C GLY A 219 37.98 -22.12 8.20
N GLY A 220 36.66 -22.04 8.40
CA GLY A 220 35.82 -23.25 8.54
C GLY A 220 36.13 -24.14 9.76
N GLN A 221 37.22 -23.86 10.48
CA GLN A 221 37.32 -24.17 11.90
C GLN A 221 36.28 -23.29 12.58
N GLU A 222 35.16 -23.92 12.94
CA GLU A 222 34.24 -23.39 13.94
C GLU A 222 35.08 -22.73 15.04
N PHE A 223 34.65 -21.56 15.49
CA PHE A 223 35.12 -20.94 16.73
C PHE A 223 34.72 -21.81 17.94
N LEU A 224 34.88 -23.14 17.87
CA LEU A 224 35.30 -23.94 19.00
C LEU A 224 36.58 -23.27 19.50
N PRO A 225 36.67 -22.90 20.78
CA PRO A 225 37.89 -22.30 21.30
C PRO A 225 39.06 -23.20 20.90
N ALA A 226 40.01 -22.65 20.15
CA ALA A 226 41.29 -23.26 19.84
C ALA A 226 42.05 -23.50 21.16
N LEU A 227 41.66 -24.58 21.84
CA LEU A 227 42.23 -25.08 23.09
C LEU A 227 43.32 -26.12 22.81
N TYR A 228 43.65 -26.40 21.54
CA TYR A 228 44.56 -27.48 21.14
C TYR A 228 45.39 -27.15 19.89
N ASP A 229 45.83 -25.91 19.72
CA ASP A 229 46.98 -25.64 18.84
C ASP A 229 48.18 -25.38 19.77
N GLU A 230 48.94 -26.44 20.07
CA GLU A 230 50.05 -26.43 21.05
C GLU A 230 51.25 -25.57 20.62
N ASP A 231 51.32 -25.13 19.36
CA ASP A 231 52.48 -24.44 18.80
C ASP A 231 52.33 -22.90 18.66
N LEU A 232 51.16 -22.33 18.99
CA LEU A 232 51.00 -20.87 19.04
C LEU A 232 51.41 -20.34 20.42
N SER A 233 52.45 -19.49 20.45
CA SER A 233 52.93 -18.88 21.69
C SER A 233 51.77 -18.23 22.45
N PHE A 234 51.63 -18.59 23.73
CA PHE A 234 50.53 -18.15 24.60
C PHE A 234 50.35 -16.62 24.61
N ASN A 235 51.45 -15.87 24.45
CA ASN A 235 51.45 -14.41 24.39
C ASN A 235 50.77 -13.83 23.15
N ASP A 236 50.91 -14.46 21.97
CA ASP A 236 50.26 -13.97 20.74
C ASP A 236 48.76 -14.28 20.74
N VAL A 237 48.37 -15.42 21.31
CA VAL A 237 46.97 -15.78 21.50
C VAL A 237 46.33 -14.84 22.52
N GLU A 238 47.00 -14.56 23.65
CA GLU A 238 46.48 -13.66 24.69
C GLU A 238 46.38 -12.21 24.21
N ASN A 239 47.35 -11.73 23.41
CA ASN A 239 47.29 -10.40 22.80
C ASN A 239 46.19 -10.28 21.73
N LYS A 240 45.92 -11.35 20.96
CA LYS A 240 44.77 -11.38 20.04
C LYS A 240 43.43 -11.49 20.79
N ARG A 241 43.37 -12.28 21.88
CA ARG A 241 42.17 -12.44 22.71
C ARG A 241 41.80 -11.16 23.45
N LYS A 242 42.79 -10.38 23.90
CA LYS A 242 42.57 -9.05 24.49
C LYS A 242 42.02 -8.02 23.48
N ARG A 243 42.13 -8.27 22.17
CA ARG A 243 41.68 -7.34 21.12
C ARG A 243 40.22 -7.54 20.69
N SER A 244 39.65 -8.73 20.85
CA SER A 244 38.26 -9.00 20.44
C SER A 244 37.40 -9.31 21.66
N THR A 245 36.70 -8.31 22.20
CA THR A 245 35.62 -8.56 23.14
C THR A 245 34.50 -9.32 22.42
N PRO A 246 34.01 -10.43 22.99
CA PRO A 246 32.88 -11.13 22.41
C PRO A 246 31.68 -10.19 22.40
N LEU A 247 31.13 -9.94 21.20
CA LEU A 247 29.91 -9.15 21.06
C LEU A 247 28.77 -9.89 21.74
N LEU A 248 28.13 -9.25 22.70
CA LEU A 248 26.94 -9.79 23.34
C LEU A 248 25.81 -9.80 22.33
N THR A 249 25.35 -11.00 21.99
CA THR A 249 24.21 -11.18 21.10
C THR A 249 22.96 -11.45 21.92
N GLU A 250 21.96 -10.61 21.71
CA GLU A 250 20.58 -10.89 22.08
C GLU A 250 19.96 -11.75 20.98
N TRP A 251 19.15 -12.74 21.36
CA TRP A 251 18.32 -13.45 20.39
C TRP A 251 17.24 -12.51 19.88
N THR A 252 17.58 -11.70 18.89
CA THR A 252 16.63 -10.74 18.38
C THR A 252 15.62 -11.39 17.47
N ALA A 253 14.55 -10.63 17.32
CA ALA A 253 13.47 -10.94 16.43
C ALA A 253 13.97 -11.25 15.02
N GLN A 254 15.20 -10.95 14.56
CA GLN A 254 15.64 -11.37 13.23
C GLN A 254 15.74 -12.90 13.05
N SER A 255 16.14 -13.66 14.09
CA SER A 255 16.06 -15.12 14.06
C SER A 255 14.59 -15.58 14.03
N ILE A 256 13.74 -14.87 14.78
CA ILE A 256 12.29 -15.09 14.84
C ILE A 256 11.62 -14.63 13.56
N ASP A 257 12.06 -13.60 12.84
CA ASP A 257 11.56 -13.00 11.61
C ASP A 257 12.10 -13.76 10.42
N SER A 258 13.26 -14.40 10.57
CA SER A 258 13.72 -15.41 9.65
C SER A 258 12.84 -16.66 9.78
N THR A 259 12.57 -17.13 11.01
CA THR A 259 11.65 -18.26 11.27
C THR A 259 10.19 -17.93 10.95
N VAL A 260 9.69 -16.76 11.32
CA VAL A 260 8.34 -16.21 11.07
C VAL A 260 8.23 -15.83 9.62
N GLY A 261 9.29 -15.33 8.99
CA GLY A 261 9.36 -15.15 7.55
C GLY A 261 9.37 -16.48 6.81
N ASN A 262 9.94 -17.55 7.37
CA ASN A 262 9.85 -18.91 6.84
C ASN A 262 8.48 -19.54 7.14
N TYR A 263 7.81 -19.15 8.23
CA TYR A 263 6.43 -19.52 8.55
C TYR A 263 5.41 -18.74 7.70
N ARG A 264 5.75 -17.49 7.35
CA ARG A 264 5.14 -16.64 6.32
C ARG A 264 5.67 -16.97 4.93
N ASN A 265 6.21 -18.18 4.74
CA ASN A 265 6.49 -18.66 3.39
C ASN A 265 5.20 -18.48 2.58
N LYS A 266 5.32 -17.79 1.44
CA LYS A 266 4.22 -17.28 0.63
C LYS A 266 3.20 -18.39 0.33
N TYR A 267 3.68 -19.61 0.16
CA TYR A 267 2.86 -20.80 -0.05
C TYR A 267 2.11 -21.24 1.21
N LEU A 268 2.75 -21.27 2.39
CA LEU A 268 2.13 -21.77 3.62
C LEU A 268 0.95 -20.91 4.07
N MET A 269 1.12 -19.58 4.07
CA MET A 269 0.03 -18.66 4.44
C MET A 269 -1.11 -18.74 3.43
N VAL A 270 -0.79 -18.80 2.14
CA VAL A 270 -1.79 -18.96 1.07
C VAL A 270 -2.55 -20.28 1.21
N THR A 271 -1.84 -21.39 1.40
CA THR A 271 -2.47 -22.71 1.55
C THR A 271 -3.29 -22.75 2.85
N LEU A 272 -2.81 -22.17 3.94
CA LEU A 272 -3.54 -22.12 5.21
C LEU A 272 -4.82 -21.29 5.09
N VAL A 273 -4.77 -20.11 4.46
CA VAL A 273 -5.96 -19.29 4.20
C VAL A 273 -6.92 -20.00 3.24
N ALA A 274 -6.42 -20.60 2.15
CA ALA A 274 -7.24 -21.35 1.22
C ALA A 274 -7.90 -22.57 1.89
N THR A 275 -7.16 -23.30 2.74
CA THR A 275 -7.67 -24.43 3.51
C THR A 275 -8.73 -23.96 4.49
N VAL A 276 -8.48 -22.91 5.29
CA VAL A 276 -9.48 -22.37 6.23
C VAL A 276 -10.75 -21.93 5.52
N ILE A 277 -10.64 -21.23 4.38
CA ILE A 277 -11.81 -20.81 3.59
C ILE A 277 -12.58 -22.05 3.09
N ILE A 278 -11.88 -23.01 2.48
CA ILE A 278 -12.53 -24.18 1.87
C ILE A 278 -13.12 -25.10 2.94
N THR A 279 -12.44 -25.33 4.06
CA THR A 279 -12.94 -26.11 5.19
C THR A 279 -14.13 -25.40 5.86
N TYR A 280 -14.09 -24.07 6.01
CA TYR A 280 -15.23 -23.30 6.53
C TYR A 280 -16.46 -23.43 5.63
N PHE A 281 -16.28 -23.32 4.31
CA PHE A 281 -17.40 -23.47 3.37
C PHE A 281 -17.87 -24.92 3.24
N ALA A 282 -16.99 -25.91 3.30
CA ALA A 282 -17.38 -27.32 3.35
C ALA A 282 -18.23 -27.63 4.59
N TYR A 283 -17.88 -27.03 5.74
CA TYR A 283 -18.66 -27.11 6.98
C TYR A 283 -20.02 -26.42 6.87
N TRP A 284 -20.07 -25.21 6.28
CA TRP A 284 -21.31 -24.43 6.15
C TRP A 284 -22.30 -25.00 5.13
N TYR A 285 -21.80 -25.69 4.10
CA TYR A 285 -22.62 -26.33 3.07
C TYR A 285 -23.04 -27.75 3.41
N ASP A 286 -22.83 -28.23 4.65
CA ASP A 286 -23.32 -29.55 5.04
C ASP A 286 -24.84 -29.50 5.30
N PRO A 287 -25.69 -30.10 4.42
CA PRO A 287 -27.13 -30.10 4.63
C PRO A 287 -27.56 -30.85 5.90
N THR A 288 -26.68 -31.66 6.51
CA THR A 288 -26.94 -32.33 7.79
C THR A 288 -26.88 -31.39 9.00
N MET A 289 -26.30 -30.19 8.88
CA MET A 289 -26.38 -29.17 9.93
C MET A 289 -27.76 -28.54 10.08
N VAL A 290 -28.72 -28.86 9.20
CA VAL A 290 -30.14 -28.57 9.41
C VAL A 290 -30.72 -29.42 10.57
N ASP A 291 -30.05 -30.50 10.97
CA ASP A 291 -30.36 -31.24 12.22
C ASP A 291 -29.53 -30.69 13.41
N ALA A 292 -29.52 -29.36 13.58
CA ALA A 292 -28.97 -28.69 14.77
C ALA A 292 -29.76 -28.97 16.08
N ASP A 293 -30.75 -29.87 16.03
CA ASP A 293 -31.59 -30.27 17.16
C ASP A 293 -30.80 -30.89 18.33
N GLY A 294 -29.57 -31.35 18.11
CA GLY A 294 -28.77 -32.04 19.12
C GLY A 294 -27.98 -31.15 20.10
N LEU A 295 -27.66 -29.89 19.75
CA LEU A 295 -26.71 -29.06 20.52
C LEU A 295 -27.31 -27.78 21.13
N CYS A 296 -28.37 -27.22 20.54
CA CYS A 296 -29.26 -26.26 21.22
C CYS A 296 -30.62 -26.97 21.36
N PRO A 297 -30.95 -27.61 22.51
CA PRO A 297 -32.19 -28.37 22.63
C PRO A 297 -33.41 -27.47 22.36
N ALA A 298 -34.12 -27.78 21.28
CA ALA A 298 -35.49 -27.39 20.94
C ALA A 298 -35.90 -25.94 21.30
N TYR A 299 -35.32 -24.95 20.62
CA TYR A 299 -36.09 -23.76 20.29
C TYR A 299 -36.40 -23.83 18.81
N ALA A 300 -37.59 -24.34 18.48
CA ALA A 300 -38.12 -24.29 17.12
C ALA A 300 -38.03 -22.84 16.63
N TYR A 301 -37.29 -22.62 15.55
CA TYR A 301 -37.19 -21.32 14.92
C TYR A 301 -38.58 -20.98 14.36
N ASP A 302 -39.39 -20.27 15.14
CA ASP A 302 -40.67 -19.80 14.63
C ASP A 302 -40.37 -18.60 13.72
N TYR A 303 -40.38 -18.87 12.42
CA TYR A 303 -40.17 -17.87 11.36
C TYR A 303 -41.14 -16.68 11.46
N TYR A 304 -42.21 -16.79 12.24
CA TYR A 304 -43.24 -15.77 12.40
C TYR A 304 -43.25 -15.09 13.78
N ALA A 305 -42.42 -15.52 14.75
CA ALA A 305 -42.41 -14.95 16.09
C ALA A 305 -41.55 -13.67 16.20
N PRO A 306 -41.96 -12.67 17.01
CA PRO A 306 -41.18 -11.45 17.25
C PRO A 306 -39.83 -11.78 17.91
N TRP A 307 -38.81 -10.95 17.64
CA TRP A 307 -37.40 -11.16 18.04
C TRP A 307 -37.22 -11.58 19.51
N THR A 308 -38.09 -11.15 20.41
CA THR A 308 -38.06 -11.55 21.82
C THR A 308 -38.18 -13.06 22.03
N VAL A 309 -38.91 -13.79 21.19
CA VAL A 309 -39.11 -15.25 21.27
C VAL A 309 -37.92 -16.03 20.70
N ASN A 310 -37.32 -15.54 19.60
CA ASN A 310 -36.15 -16.14 18.96
C ASN A 310 -34.81 -15.65 19.56
N SER A 311 -34.86 -14.82 20.60
CA SER A 311 -33.67 -14.21 21.21
C SER A 311 -32.71 -15.24 21.79
N GLY A 312 -33.22 -16.36 22.32
CA GLY A 312 -32.40 -17.48 22.83
C GLY A 312 -31.66 -18.24 21.72
N THR A 313 -32.33 -18.50 20.60
CA THR A 313 -31.76 -19.19 19.44
C THR A 313 -30.72 -18.33 18.74
N ILE A 314 -31.04 -17.05 18.52
CA ILE A 314 -30.09 -16.07 17.98
C ILE A 314 -28.90 -15.91 18.94
N ALA A 315 -29.12 -15.89 20.25
CA ALA A 315 -28.02 -15.87 21.22
C ALA A 315 -27.17 -17.16 21.17
N CYS A 316 -27.77 -18.34 20.95
CA CYS A 316 -27.06 -19.62 20.77
C CYS A 316 -26.17 -19.56 19.50
N GLU A 317 -26.73 -19.16 18.37
CA GLU A 317 -26.02 -19.04 17.09
C GLU A 317 -24.95 -17.95 17.11
N VAL A 318 -25.25 -16.78 17.69
CA VAL A 318 -24.28 -15.69 17.88
C VAL A 318 -23.18 -16.14 18.84
N SER A 319 -23.49 -16.91 19.89
CA SER A 319 -22.49 -17.46 20.81
C SER A 319 -21.63 -18.52 20.13
N PHE A 320 -22.19 -19.39 19.29
CA PHE A 320 -21.45 -20.41 18.55
C PHE A 320 -20.58 -19.79 17.46
N SER A 321 -21.10 -18.79 16.75
CA SER A 321 -20.35 -17.98 15.79
C SER A 321 -19.21 -17.24 16.51
N LEU A 322 -19.51 -16.56 17.63
CA LEU A 322 -18.49 -15.92 18.46
C LEU A 322 -17.45 -16.92 18.94
N LEU A 323 -17.84 -18.11 19.43
CA LEU A 323 -16.90 -19.13 19.89
C LEU A 323 -16.05 -19.69 18.75
N SER A 324 -16.61 -19.86 17.55
CA SER A 324 -15.89 -20.29 16.36
C SER A 324 -14.89 -19.22 15.90
N TRP A 325 -15.31 -17.96 15.86
CA TRP A 325 -14.43 -16.82 15.59
C TRP A 325 -13.39 -16.63 16.69
N LEU A 326 -13.72 -16.88 17.97
CA LEU A 326 -12.79 -16.83 19.09
C LEU A 326 -11.81 -17.98 19.04
N THR A 327 -12.22 -19.17 18.59
CA THR A 327 -11.34 -20.34 18.43
C THR A 327 -10.39 -20.13 17.26
N ILE A 328 -10.87 -19.60 16.13
CA ILE A 328 -10.03 -19.15 15.02
C ILE A 328 -9.08 -18.06 15.51
N PHE A 329 -9.57 -17.04 16.22
CA PHE A 329 -8.76 -15.96 16.78
C PHE A 329 -7.72 -16.48 17.78
N VAL A 330 -8.06 -17.43 18.64
CA VAL A 330 -7.15 -18.05 19.63
C VAL A 330 -6.11 -18.93 18.94
N VAL A 331 -6.47 -19.69 17.90
CA VAL A 331 -5.51 -20.46 17.09
C VAL A 331 -4.55 -19.52 16.34
N PHE A 332 -5.04 -18.40 15.80
CA PHE A 332 -4.21 -17.37 15.16
C PHE A 332 -3.41 -16.51 16.17
N SER A 333 -3.89 -16.34 17.40
CA SER A 333 -3.25 -15.54 18.45
C SER A 333 -2.23 -16.33 19.26
N LEU A 334 -2.48 -17.62 19.55
CA LEU A 334 -1.53 -18.53 20.19
C LEU A 334 -0.34 -18.85 19.28
N GLY A 335 -0.44 -18.60 17.96
CA GLY A 335 0.68 -18.64 17.02
C GLY A 335 1.67 -17.47 17.12
N ASN A 336 1.36 -16.41 17.87
CA ASN A 336 2.18 -15.18 17.91
C ASN A 336 2.70 -14.79 19.31
N GLY A 337 2.46 -15.58 20.34
CA GLY A 337 2.94 -15.23 21.68
C GLY A 337 3.17 -16.45 22.55
N ILE A 338 4.38 -17.00 22.52
CA ILE A 338 5.14 -17.55 23.66
C ILE A 338 6.55 -17.84 23.11
N GLY A 339 7.47 -16.92 23.36
CA GLY A 339 8.89 -17.17 23.17
C GLY A 339 9.39 -18.07 24.30
N THR A 340 9.62 -19.36 24.01
CA THR A 340 10.75 -20.17 24.55
C THR A 340 10.78 -21.65 24.14
N VAL A 341 9.87 -22.19 23.31
CA VAL A 341 9.97 -23.61 22.86
C VAL A 341 9.92 -23.71 21.33
N LYS A 342 11.09 -23.62 20.67
CA LYS A 342 11.23 -23.26 19.24
C LYS A 342 11.32 -24.39 18.19
N LYS A 343 11.13 -25.68 18.51
CA LYS A 343 11.22 -26.75 17.47
C LYS A 343 9.90 -27.43 17.11
N TRP A 344 8.92 -27.43 17.99
CA TRP A 344 7.73 -28.27 17.84
C TRP A 344 6.53 -27.57 17.19
N TRP A 345 6.54 -26.25 17.00
CA TRP A 345 5.37 -25.52 16.47
C TRP A 345 4.96 -25.91 15.05
N SER A 346 5.91 -26.25 14.18
CA SER A 346 5.57 -26.81 12.85
C SER A 346 4.89 -28.18 12.96
N LEU A 347 5.27 -28.97 13.97
CA LEU A 347 4.64 -30.26 14.28
C LEU A 347 3.26 -30.06 14.92
N VAL A 348 3.09 -29.06 15.79
CA VAL A 348 1.79 -28.67 16.35
C VAL A 348 0.87 -28.15 15.24
N GLY A 349 1.36 -27.31 14.33
CA GLY A 349 0.60 -26.85 13.16
C GLY A 349 0.21 -28.00 12.24
N PHE A 350 1.13 -28.94 11.97
CA PHE A 350 0.83 -30.19 11.26
C PHE A 350 -0.25 -31.01 11.98
N VAL A 351 -0.14 -31.19 13.30
CA VAL A 351 -1.11 -31.95 14.11
C VAL A 351 -2.46 -31.25 14.14
N VAL A 352 -2.51 -29.92 14.24
CA VAL A 352 -3.76 -29.15 14.23
C VAL A 352 -4.44 -29.24 12.86
N VAL A 353 -3.70 -29.05 11.76
CA VAL A 353 -4.25 -29.23 10.41
C VAL A 353 -4.71 -30.68 10.20
N PHE A 354 -3.93 -31.67 10.64
CA PHE A 354 -4.30 -33.07 10.59
C PHE A 354 -5.60 -33.35 11.37
N LEU A 355 -5.71 -32.85 12.61
CA LEU A 355 -6.89 -33.03 13.44
C LEU A 355 -8.12 -32.25 12.94
N LEU A 356 -7.95 -31.18 12.16
CA LEU A 356 -9.07 -30.43 11.57
C LEU A 356 -9.52 -31.04 10.23
N VAL A 357 -8.59 -31.49 9.40
CA VAL A 357 -8.88 -31.96 8.03
C VAL A 357 -9.28 -33.43 8.00
N VAL A 358 -8.65 -34.28 8.82
CA VAL A 358 -8.83 -35.73 8.75
C VAL A 358 -10.21 -36.18 9.28
N PRO A 359 -10.69 -35.74 10.45
CA PRO A 359 -12.01 -36.15 10.95
C PRO A 359 -13.17 -35.68 10.04
N ALA A 360 -13.07 -34.47 9.47
CA ALA A 360 -14.09 -33.92 8.57
C ALA A 360 -14.27 -34.75 7.28
N TYR A 361 -13.27 -35.52 6.87
CA TYR A 361 -13.32 -36.33 5.64
C TYR A 361 -13.94 -37.72 5.85
N PHE A 362 -13.95 -38.24 7.08
CA PHE A 362 -14.30 -39.64 7.33
C PHE A 362 -15.76 -39.90 7.70
N ASP A 363 -16.62 -38.88 7.77
CA ASP A 363 -17.93 -39.03 8.43
C ASP A 363 -19.19 -38.99 7.55
N HIS A 364 -19.12 -38.99 6.21
CA HIS A 364 -20.38 -38.87 5.42
C HIS A 364 -20.47 -39.68 4.12
N GLU A 365 -21.56 -40.43 4.00
CA GLU A 365 -22.09 -41.03 2.78
C GLU A 365 -23.01 -40.03 2.01
N GLU A 366 -22.90 -40.05 0.67
CA GLU A 366 -23.98 -39.77 -0.31
C GLU A 366 -24.26 -38.40 -0.98
N VAL A 367 -23.36 -37.40 -1.09
CA VAL A 367 -23.59 -36.28 -2.06
C VAL A 367 -22.37 -35.93 -2.93
N ARG A 368 -22.50 -36.02 -4.27
CA ARG A 368 -21.41 -35.77 -5.25
C ARG A 368 -20.79 -34.37 -5.22
N ALA A 369 -21.56 -33.33 -4.87
CA ALA A 369 -21.02 -31.97 -4.77
C ALA A 369 -20.11 -31.80 -3.53
N LYS A 370 -20.43 -32.51 -2.44
CA LYS A 370 -19.66 -32.59 -1.20
C LYS A 370 -18.28 -33.21 -1.44
N TYR A 371 -18.20 -34.28 -2.23
CA TYR A 371 -16.93 -34.91 -2.60
C TYR A 371 -15.91 -33.95 -3.22
N PHE A 372 -16.32 -32.98 -4.06
CA PHE A 372 -15.35 -32.10 -4.71
C PHE A 372 -14.75 -31.08 -3.74
N LEU A 373 -15.57 -30.45 -2.89
CA LEU A 373 -15.09 -29.49 -1.89
C LEU A 373 -14.29 -30.18 -0.78
N ASP A 374 -14.72 -31.36 -0.33
CA ASP A 374 -14.00 -32.14 0.68
C ASP A 374 -12.69 -32.69 0.12
N THR A 375 -12.67 -33.15 -1.14
CA THR A 375 -11.42 -33.56 -1.80
C THR A 375 -10.50 -32.36 -2.00
N ALA A 376 -11.00 -31.19 -2.39
CA ALA A 376 -10.19 -29.98 -2.52
C ALA A 376 -9.63 -29.52 -1.15
N SER A 377 -10.46 -29.55 -0.10
CA SER A 377 -10.09 -29.27 1.29
C SER A 377 -9.00 -30.25 1.76
N LEU A 378 -9.19 -31.54 1.51
CA LEU A 378 -8.24 -32.60 1.86
C LEU A 378 -6.92 -32.44 1.10
N VAL A 379 -6.97 -32.21 -0.21
CA VAL A 379 -5.76 -32.00 -1.03
C VAL A 379 -5.00 -30.77 -0.55
N LEU A 380 -5.68 -29.66 -0.27
CA LEU A 380 -5.04 -28.46 0.27
C LEU A 380 -4.53 -28.66 1.69
N GLY A 381 -5.25 -29.39 2.53
CA GLY A 381 -4.81 -29.80 3.87
C GLY A 381 -3.56 -30.66 3.81
N ILE A 382 -3.49 -31.63 2.90
CA ILE A 382 -2.31 -32.46 2.65
C ILE A 382 -1.15 -31.61 2.13
N VAL A 383 -1.40 -30.67 1.21
CA VAL A 383 -0.37 -29.74 0.73
C VAL A 383 0.12 -28.84 1.87
N ALA A 384 -0.77 -28.33 2.72
CA ALA A 384 -0.42 -27.53 3.89
C ALA A 384 0.43 -28.35 4.86
N MET A 385 0.01 -29.58 5.17
CA MET A 385 0.76 -30.53 5.99
C MET A 385 2.14 -30.83 5.40
N ALA A 386 2.23 -31.08 4.09
CA ALA A 386 3.48 -31.32 3.40
C ALA A 386 4.40 -30.09 3.46
N LEU A 387 3.86 -28.89 3.31
CA LEU A 387 4.60 -27.63 3.44
C LEU A 387 5.06 -27.38 4.89
N HIS A 388 4.23 -27.68 5.89
CA HIS A 388 4.60 -27.59 7.31
C HIS A 388 5.69 -28.61 7.68
N LEU A 389 5.54 -29.85 7.22
CA LEU A 389 6.53 -30.91 7.41
C LEU A 389 7.83 -30.57 6.69
N PHE A 390 7.75 -30.03 5.48
CA PHE A 390 8.89 -29.57 4.71
C PHE A 390 9.61 -28.41 5.41
N ASN A 391 8.88 -27.40 5.89
CA ASN A 391 9.45 -26.31 6.69
C ASN A 391 10.09 -26.83 7.98
N PHE A 392 9.47 -27.81 8.65
CA PHE A 392 10.05 -28.48 9.80
C PHE A 392 11.36 -29.20 9.45
N LEU A 393 11.36 -29.97 8.35
CA LEU A 393 12.56 -30.64 7.84
C LEU A 393 13.66 -29.64 7.50
N VAL A 394 13.34 -28.47 6.94
CA VAL A 394 14.32 -27.38 6.70
C VAL A 394 14.91 -26.85 7.99
N LEU A 395 14.10 -26.70 9.04
CA LEU A 395 14.56 -26.21 10.34
C LEU A 395 15.40 -27.24 11.11
N VAL A 396 15.13 -28.53 10.90
CA VAL A 396 15.81 -29.64 11.59
C VAL A 396 17.06 -30.11 10.83
N CYS A 397 17.04 -30.09 9.50
CA CYS A 397 18.19 -30.42 8.67
C CYS A 397 19.32 -29.42 8.90
N ARG A 398 20.46 -29.92 9.37
CA ARG A 398 21.69 -29.13 9.53
C ARG A 398 22.05 -28.51 8.17
N THR A 399 22.38 -27.23 8.12
CA THR A 399 22.74 -26.50 6.87
C THR A 399 23.78 -27.24 6.03
N GLN A 400 24.74 -27.89 6.68
CA GLN A 400 25.75 -28.74 6.04
C GLN A 400 25.15 -29.90 5.21
N PHE A 401 24.02 -30.48 5.61
CA PHE A 401 23.34 -31.53 4.86
C PHE A 401 22.68 -30.96 3.59
N ILE A 402 22.05 -29.78 3.71
CA ILE A 402 21.45 -29.07 2.57
C ILE A 402 22.53 -28.68 1.56
N GLU A 403 23.69 -28.23 2.02
CA GLU A 403 24.82 -27.87 1.15
C GLU A 403 25.41 -29.06 0.40
N LYS A 404 25.43 -30.25 1.00
CA LYS A 404 25.93 -31.48 0.37
C LYS A 404 25.03 -32.00 -0.76
N HIS A 405 23.76 -31.61 -0.80
CA HIS A 405 22.80 -32.10 -1.77
C HIS A 405 22.31 -30.96 -2.69
N PRO A 406 22.82 -30.82 -3.92
CA PRO A 406 22.53 -29.70 -4.82
C PRO A 406 21.04 -29.51 -5.13
N TRP A 407 20.27 -30.60 -5.19
CA TRP A 407 18.82 -30.54 -5.43
C TRP A 407 18.06 -30.00 -4.21
N LEU A 408 18.42 -30.44 -2.99
CA LEU A 408 17.92 -29.87 -1.73
C LEU A 408 18.37 -28.42 -1.62
N LYS A 409 19.60 -28.09 -1.98
CA LYS A 409 20.07 -26.71 -2.05
C LYS A 409 19.27 -25.86 -3.02
N ARG A 410 18.85 -26.38 -4.18
CA ARG A 410 18.02 -25.64 -5.15
C ARG A 410 16.57 -25.48 -4.67
N LEU A 411 16.04 -26.48 -3.98
CA LEU A 411 14.66 -26.49 -3.45
C LEU A 411 14.53 -25.72 -2.12
N LEU A 412 15.58 -25.75 -1.29
CA LEU A 412 15.66 -25.20 0.07
C LEU A 412 16.52 -23.95 0.17
N ARG A 413 17.20 -23.53 -0.90
CA ARG A 413 17.88 -22.23 -0.89
C ARG A 413 16.80 -21.21 -0.59
N SER A 414 16.89 -20.62 0.60
CA SER A 414 16.14 -19.41 0.85
C SER A 414 16.64 -18.40 -0.17
N SER A 415 15.76 -17.91 -1.04
CA SER A 415 16.04 -16.78 -1.93
C SER A 415 16.80 -15.67 -1.18
N ARG A 416 16.51 -15.51 0.12
CA ARG A 416 17.12 -14.55 1.04
C ARG A 416 18.65 -14.42 1.01
N LEU A 417 19.42 -15.49 0.80
CA LEU A 417 20.89 -15.35 0.75
C LEU A 417 21.37 -14.83 -0.61
N GLU A 418 20.66 -15.18 -1.68
CA GLU A 418 20.87 -14.62 -3.02
C GLU A 418 20.36 -13.18 -3.04
N ASP A 419 19.12 -12.93 -2.59
CA ASP A 419 18.54 -11.59 -2.44
C ASP A 419 19.46 -10.65 -1.63
N ARG A 420 20.16 -11.16 -0.59
CA ARG A 420 21.16 -10.39 0.18
C ARG A 420 22.43 -10.11 -0.61
N LYS A 421 22.94 -11.07 -1.38
CA LYS A 421 24.07 -10.85 -2.28
C LYS A 421 23.69 -9.79 -3.32
N ASP A 422 22.53 -9.93 -3.93
CA ASP A 422 21.99 -9.00 -4.93
C ASP A 422 21.82 -7.61 -4.32
N LEU A 423 21.39 -7.52 -3.06
CA LEU A 423 21.31 -6.25 -2.34
C LEU A 423 22.69 -5.59 -2.10
N LYS A 424 23.73 -6.37 -1.79
CA LYS A 424 25.11 -5.85 -1.70
C LYS A 424 25.56 -5.31 -3.06
N GLN A 425 25.31 -6.08 -4.13
CA GLN A 425 25.64 -5.68 -5.50
C GLN A 425 24.88 -4.43 -5.94
N ALA A 426 23.61 -4.31 -5.58
CA ALA A 426 22.80 -3.12 -5.82
C ALA A 426 23.36 -1.88 -5.09
N GLY A 427 23.84 -2.05 -3.85
CA GLY A 427 24.52 -0.99 -3.11
C GLY A 427 25.78 -0.50 -3.83
N GLN A 428 26.60 -1.42 -4.33
CA GLN A 428 27.80 -1.09 -5.12
C GLN A 428 27.43 -0.43 -6.46
N HIS A 429 26.41 -0.93 -7.15
CA HIS A 429 25.94 -0.35 -8.41
C HIS A 429 25.48 1.09 -8.23
N LYS A 430 24.67 1.35 -7.18
CA LYS A 430 24.19 2.69 -6.84
C LYS A 430 25.33 3.64 -6.45
N LEU A 431 26.29 3.16 -5.67
CA LEU A 431 27.45 3.96 -5.29
C LEU A 431 28.30 4.35 -6.50
N ASN A 432 28.52 3.41 -7.43
CA ASN A 432 29.19 3.70 -8.68
C ASN A 432 28.40 4.68 -9.55
N GLN A 433 27.06 4.58 -9.55
CA GLN A 433 26.21 5.56 -10.24
C GLN A 433 26.32 6.96 -9.62
N LEU A 434 26.36 7.05 -8.28
CA LEU A 434 26.58 8.29 -7.55
C LEU A 434 27.92 8.94 -7.92
N ILE A 435 29.00 8.16 -7.97
CA ILE A 435 30.33 8.63 -8.38
C ILE A 435 30.31 9.12 -9.83
N LYS A 436 29.71 8.34 -10.75
CA LYS A 436 29.57 8.73 -12.17
C LYS A 436 28.79 10.02 -12.34
N ASN A 437 27.68 10.17 -11.62
CA ASN A 437 26.87 11.38 -11.65
C ASN A 437 27.65 12.58 -11.11
N ALA A 438 28.48 12.37 -10.08
CA ALA A 438 29.34 13.42 -9.53
C ALA A 438 30.44 13.85 -10.50
N LEU A 439 31.19 12.90 -11.07
CA LEU A 439 32.23 13.18 -12.07
C LEU A 439 31.66 13.84 -13.32
N LYS A 440 30.43 13.47 -13.72
CA LYS A 440 29.71 14.13 -14.82
C LYS A 440 29.42 15.61 -14.53
N ILE A 441 29.12 15.99 -13.28
CA ILE A 441 28.95 17.40 -12.91
C ILE A 441 30.27 18.16 -13.02
N HIS A 442 31.38 17.53 -12.64
CA HIS A 442 32.71 18.14 -12.78
C HIS A 442 33.09 18.33 -14.25
N SER A 443 32.92 17.31 -15.10
CA SER A 443 33.31 17.37 -16.51
C SER A 443 32.47 18.33 -17.36
N GLN A 444 31.17 18.47 -17.07
CA GLN A 444 30.28 19.41 -17.80
C GLN A 444 30.68 20.89 -17.62
N ASN A 445 31.46 21.22 -16.59
CA ASN A 445 31.85 22.60 -16.29
C ASN A 445 33.28 22.95 -16.74
N GLU A 446 34.00 22.04 -17.39
CA GLU A 446 35.33 22.34 -17.96
C GLU A 446 35.26 23.43 -19.04
N GLU A 447 34.18 23.52 -19.80
CA GLU A 447 34.03 24.53 -20.86
C GLU A 447 33.72 25.94 -20.32
N LYS A 448 33.09 26.02 -19.14
CA LYS A 448 32.77 27.28 -18.44
C LYS A 448 33.89 27.74 -17.48
N SER A 449 35.03 27.05 -17.50
CA SER A 449 36.09 27.10 -16.48
C SER A 449 36.82 28.43 -16.31
N ARG A 450 36.64 29.41 -17.20
CA ARG A 450 37.38 30.68 -17.12
C ARG A 450 36.84 31.68 -16.08
N ILE A 451 35.62 31.49 -15.58
CA ILE A 451 34.94 32.51 -14.75
C ILE A 451 35.02 32.18 -13.25
N LEU A 452 34.95 30.90 -12.88
CA LEU A 452 34.97 30.45 -11.48
C LEU A 452 36.33 29.82 -11.18
N GLY A 453 37.13 30.48 -10.34
CA GLY A 453 38.54 30.15 -10.10
C GLY A 453 38.83 28.81 -9.39
N SER A 454 37.83 28.07 -8.91
CA SER A 454 38.01 26.75 -8.26
C SER A 454 37.07 25.68 -8.82
N HIS A 455 37.49 24.40 -8.79
CA HIS A 455 36.64 23.24 -9.10
C HIS A 455 35.46 23.16 -8.14
N PHE A 456 35.68 23.40 -6.85
CA PHE A 456 34.62 23.47 -5.84
C PHE A 456 33.46 24.40 -6.27
N ALA A 457 33.75 25.65 -6.64
CA ALA A 457 32.73 26.62 -7.04
C ALA A 457 32.05 26.22 -8.35
N ARG A 458 32.81 25.64 -9.30
CA ARG A 458 32.28 25.15 -10.59
C ARG A 458 31.31 24.00 -10.40
N ALA A 459 31.66 23.03 -9.58
CA ALA A 459 30.81 21.87 -9.30
C ALA A 459 29.55 22.26 -8.53
N LEU A 460 29.64 23.20 -7.59
CA LEU A 460 28.47 23.73 -6.89
C LEU A 460 27.51 24.48 -7.83
N HIS A 461 28.06 25.31 -8.72
CA HIS A 461 27.28 25.94 -9.79
C HIS A 461 26.69 24.91 -10.76
N GLY A 462 27.46 23.89 -11.14
CA GLY A 462 27.00 22.77 -11.98
C GLY A 462 25.83 22.02 -11.36
N PHE A 463 25.93 21.69 -10.07
CA PHE A 463 24.87 21.04 -9.31
C PHE A 463 23.62 21.92 -9.24
N ALA A 464 23.76 23.23 -9.00
CA ALA A 464 22.64 24.16 -8.93
C ALA A 464 21.97 24.44 -10.29
N SER A 465 22.75 24.44 -11.38
CA SER A 465 22.28 24.75 -12.74
C SER A 465 21.81 23.54 -13.53
N ASN A 466 22.22 22.33 -13.15
CA ASN A 466 21.73 21.11 -13.78
C ASN A 466 20.29 20.84 -13.35
N ILE A 467 19.36 21.12 -14.26
CA ILE A 467 18.00 20.58 -14.16
C ILE A 467 18.13 19.07 -14.22
N ASP A 468 17.66 18.40 -13.17
CA ASP A 468 17.73 16.95 -13.08
C ASP A 468 17.13 16.31 -14.33
N PRO A 469 17.89 15.51 -15.10
CA PRO A 469 17.28 14.70 -16.13
C PRO A 469 16.16 13.88 -15.50
N VAL A 470 15.04 13.76 -16.21
CA VAL A 470 13.90 12.98 -15.75
C VAL A 470 13.75 11.72 -16.59
N GLU A 471 13.56 10.60 -15.91
CA GLU A 471 13.28 9.31 -16.55
C GLU A 471 11.84 8.90 -16.25
N LYS A 472 11.12 8.39 -17.27
CA LYS A 472 9.78 7.85 -17.07
C LYS A 472 9.88 6.47 -16.43
N GLU A 473 9.61 6.41 -15.13
CA GLU A 473 9.64 5.19 -14.34
C GLU A 473 8.28 4.88 -13.71
N GLY A 474 8.15 3.66 -13.19
CA GLY A 474 6.90 3.15 -12.67
C GLY A 474 5.93 2.71 -13.76
N GLY A 475 4.70 2.42 -13.36
CA GLY A 475 3.72 1.80 -14.25
C GLY A 475 3.71 0.27 -14.18
N PHE A 476 2.61 -0.32 -14.65
CA PHE A 476 2.39 -1.78 -14.63
C PHE A 476 3.48 -2.53 -15.41
N ARG A 477 3.64 -2.19 -16.69
CA ARG A 477 4.56 -2.90 -17.60
C ARG A 477 6.01 -2.77 -17.17
N TRP A 478 6.41 -1.58 -16.69
CA TRP A 478 7.75 -1.33 -16.19
C TRP A 478 8.03 -2.18 -14.95
N THR A 479 7.13 -2.15 -13.97
CA THR A 479 7.31 -2.87 -12.69
C THR A 479 7.41 -4.37 -12.90
N TRP A 480 6.50 -4.95 -13.67
CA TRP A 480 6.50 -6.39 -13.91
C TRP A 480 7.69 -6.86 -14.74
N ARG A 481 8.11 -6.09 -15.75
CA ARG A 481 9.34 -6.39 -16.49
C ARG A 481 10.54 -6.42 -15.54
N ARG A 482 10.71 -5.37 -14.72
CA ARG A 482 11.84 -5.26 -13.78
C ARG A 482 11.83 -6.32 -12.69
N LEU A 483 10.64 -6.74 -12.24
CA LEU A 483 10.47 -7.82 -11.28
C LEU A 483 10.83 -9.18 -11.89
N LEU A 484 10.39 -9.45 -13.12
CA LEU A 484 10.68 -10.72 -13.82
C LEU A 484 12.17 -10.84 -14.20
N ASP A 485 12.80 -9.72 -14.57
CA ASP A 485 14.21 -9.67 -14.95
C ASP A 485 15.16 -9.56 -13.73
N ASN A 486 14.65 -9.63 -12.50
CA ASN A 486 15.36 -9.37 -11.21
C ASN A 486 16.05 -7.99 -11.06
N SER A 487 16.10 -7.19 -12.13
CA SER A 487 16.72 -5.86 -12.11
C SER A 487 16.13 -4.88 -11.08
N LEU A 488 14.91 -5.13 -10.60
CA LEU A 488 14.34 -4.36 -9.48
C LEU A 488 15.19 -4.49 -8.20
N ILE A 489 15.72 -5.69 -7.93
CA ILE A 489 16.62 -5.95 -6.80
C ILE A 489 18.06 -5.61 -7.24
N ASP A 490 18.53 -6.12 -8.37
CA ASP A 490 19.95 -6.00 -8.75
C ASP A 490 20.40 -4.56 -9.03
N THR A 491 19.56 -3.78 -9.70
CA THR A 491 19.89 -2.40 -10.11
C THR A 491 19.42 -1.38 -9.09
N TYR A 492 18.16 -1.50 -8.64
CA TYR A 492 17.57 -0.51 -7.75
C TYR A 492 17.69 -0.92 -6.27
N GLY A 493 17.97 -2.18 -5.95
CA GLY A 493 17.97 -2.64 -4.56
C GLY A 493 16.61 -2.46 -3.89
N ILE A 494 15.52 -2.61 -4.64
CA ILE A 494 14.16 -2.57 -4.09
C ILE A 494 13.79 -3.99 -3.71
N TRP A 495 13.95 -4.30 -2.42
CA TRP A 495 13.43 -5.53 -1.85
C TRP A 495 11.95 -5.31 -1.51
N LEU A 496 11.06 -6.15 -2.04
CA LEU A 496 9.64 -6.10 -1.69
C LEU A 496 9.36 -6.87 -0.41
N SER A 497 8.64 -6.24 0.53
CA SER A 497 8.18 -6.88 1.78
C SER A 497 7.42 -8.18 1.48
N ASP A 498 7.83 -9.28 2.11
CA ASP A 498 7.16 -10.58 1.99
C ASP A 498 5.66 -10.47 2.35
N ARG A 499 5.31 -9.56 3.27
CA ARG A 499 3.93 -9.26 3.66
C ARG A 499 3.11 -8.65 2.52
N LEU A 500 3.67 -7.67 1.81
CA LEU A 500 3.00 -7.04 0.67
C LEU A 500 2.90 -8.00 -0.51
N LEU A 501 3.94 -8.80 -0.76
CA LEU A 501 3.94 -9.77 -1.84
C LEU A 501 2.96 -10.92 -1.59
N SER A 502 2.89 -11.43 -0.35
CA SER A 502 1.88 -12.41 0.06
C SER A 502 0.47 -11.82 0.02
N GLY A 503 0.28 -10.60 0.49
CA GLY A 503 -0.99 -9.88 0.36
C GLY A 503 -1.44 -9.76 -1.09
N ASN A 504 -0.53 -9.42 -2.01
CA ASN A 504 -0.85 -9.35 -3.44
C ASN A 504 -1.19 -10.72 -4.03
N LEU A 505 -0.41 -11.75 -3.66
CA LEU A 505 -0.70 -13.12 -4.10
C LEU A 505 -2.09 -13.58 -3.64
N VAL A 506 -2.46 -13.23 -2.39
CA VAL A 506 -3.81 -13.47 -1.87
C VAL A 506 -4.88 -12.74 -2.69
N GLN A 507 -4.64 -11.51 -3.15
CA GLN A 507 -5.59 -10.79 -4.01
C GLN A 507 -5.79 -11.47 -5.38
N TYR A 508 -4.75 -12.07 -5.96
CA TYR A 508 -4.89 -12.86 -7.20
C TYR A 508 -5.73 -14.12 -6.97
N ILE A 509 -5.46 -14.85 -5.89
CA ILE A 509 -6.22 -16.05 -5.53
C ILE A 509 -7.67 -15.70 -5.26
N LEU A 510 -7.89 -14.61 -4.53
CA LEU A 510 -9.21 -14.08 -4.26
C LEU A 510 -9.94 -13.65 -5.53
N SER A 511 -9.23 -13.14 -6.53
CA SER A 511 -9.84 -12.83 -7.83
C SER A 511 -10.34 -14.10 -8.52
N ILE A 512 -9.55 -15.17 -8.52
CA ILE A 512 -9.99 -16.47 -9.04
C ILE A 512 -11.17 -17.01 -8.23
N TYR A 513 -11.14 -16.85 -6.90
CA TYR A 513 -12.23 -17.24 -6.02
C TYR A 513 -13.53 -16.48 -6.34
N VAL A 514 -13.48 -15.16 -6.46
CA VAL A 514 -14.64 -14.32 -6.83
C VAL A 514 -15.21 -14.73 -8.19
N LEU A 515 -14.35 -15.12 -9.13
CA LEU A 515 -14.80 -15.65 -10.43
C LEU A 515 -15.56 -16.97 -10.27
N VAL A 516 -14.93 -17.98 -9.65
CA VAL A 516 -15.49 -19.34 -9.55
C VAL A 516 -16.73 -19.36 -8.68
N VAL A 517 -16.63 -18.84 -7.46
CA VAL A 517 -17.75 -18.81 -6.50
C VAL A 517 -18.83 -17.85 -6.95
N GLY A 518 -18.48 -16.69 -7.49
CA GLY A 518 -19.46 -15.76 -8.04
C GLY A 518 -20.28 -16.38 -9.18
N PHE A 519 -19.65 -17.16 -10.07
CA PHE A 519 -20.37 -17.90 -11.11
C PHE A 519 -21.21 -19.04 -10.53
N GLN A 520 -20.70 -19.79 -9.56
CA GLN A 520 -21.48 -20.85 -8.90
C GLN A 520 -22.71 -20.30 -8.20
N ILE A 521 -22.57 -19.22 -7.41
CA ILE A 521 -23.70 -18.52 -6.78
C ILE A 521 -24.65 -17.99 -7.84
N SER A 522 -24.12 -17.42 -8.93
CA SER A 522 -24.96 -16.93 -10.03
C SER A 522 -25.77 -18.06 -10.66
N PHE A 523 -25.15 -19.20 -10.96
CA PHE A 523 -25.84 -20.37 -11.52
C PHE A 523 -26.84 -20.96 -10.53
N TYR A 524 -26.47 -21.11 -9.26
CA TYR A 524 -27.38 -21.56 -8.21
C TYR A 524 -28.60 -20.64 -8.10
N LEU A 525 -28.40 -19.31 -8.06
CA LEU A 525 -29.50 -18.34 -8.03
C LEU A 525 -30.33 -18.34 -9.31
N ILE A 526 -29.75 -18.69 -10.47
CA ILE A 526 -30.48 -18.82 -11.74
C ILE A 526 -31.31 -20.11 -11.75
N ASP A 527 -30.75 -21.22 -11.27
CA ASP A 527 -31.40 -22.54 -11.28
C ASP A 527 -32.49 -22.62 -10.20
N GLU A 528 -32.22 -22.07 -9.01
CA GLU A 528 -33.20 -21.94 -7.92
C GLU A 528 -34.27 -20.88 -8.25
N TYR A 529 -33.98 -19.98 -9.19
CA TYR A 529 -34.99 -19.08 -9.74
C TYR A 529 -35.97 -19.85 -10.64
N SER A 530 -36.84 -20.60 -9.99
CA SER A 530 -38.05 -21.13 -10.59
C SER A 530 -39.19 -20.25 -10.14
N LYS A 531 -39.69 -19.44 -11.08
CA LYS A 531 -40.97 -18.72 -10.93
C LYS A 531 -42.07 -19.68 -10.44
N GLU A 532 -41.98 -20.93 -10.87
CA GLU A 532 -42.94 -21.97 -10.57
C GLU A 532 -42.78 -22.51 -9.16
N ASN A 533 -41.55 -22.55 -8.62
CA ASN A 533 -41.32 -22.89 -7.21
C ASN A 533 -41.82 -21.77 -6.29
N ALA A 534 -41.60 -20.50 -6.66
CA ALA A 534 -42.14 -19.37 -5.91
C ALA A 534 -43.68 -19.35 -5.93
N LYS A 535 -44.28 -19.67 -7.09
CA LYS A 535 -45.73 -19.86 -7.21
C LYS A 535 -46.21 -21.03 -6.37
N MET A 536 -45.57 -22.19 -6.45
CA MET A 536 -45.94 -23.36 -5.64
C MET A 536 -45.80 -23.07 -4.15
N PHE A 537 -44.71 -22.44 -3.70
CA PHE A 537 -44.50 -22.10 -2.29
C PHE A 537 -45.58 -21.14 -1.78
N ILE A 538 -45.92 -20.11 -2.55
CA ILE A 538 -46.94 -19.14 -2.13
C ILE A 538 -48.34 -19.70 -2.27
N GLN A 539 -48.60 -20.54 -3.28
CA GLN A 539 -49.85 -21.28 -3.39
C GLN A 539 -50.00 -22.25 -2.23
N ASP A 540 -48.94 -22.96 -1.82
CA ASP A 540 -48.93 -23.84 -0.67
C ASP A 540 -49.08 -23.05 0.64
N ALA A 541 -48.41 -21.91 0.79
CA ALA A 541 -48.62 -21.00 1.92
C ALA A 541 -50.05 -20.44 1.96
N THR A 542 -50.62 -20.09 0.80
CA THR A 542 -52.02 -19.64 0.67
C THR A 542 -52.98 -20.79 0.95
N TRP A 543 -52.64 -22.02 0.57
CA TRP A 543 -53.43 -23.21 0.82
C TRP A 543 -53.41 -23.59 2.30
N ASN A 544 -52.24 -23.55 2.93
CA ASN A 544 -52.04 -23.73 4.36
C ASN A 544 -52.73 -22.63 5.18
N PHE A 545 -52.83 -21.41 4.64
CA PHE A 545 -53.64 -20.33 5.22
C PHE A 545 -55.15 -20.64 5.22
N PHE A 546 -55.64 -21.47 4.30
CA PHE A 546 -57.02 -21.94 4.26
C PHE A 546 -57.24 -23.29 4.93
N GLN A 547 -56.19 -23.96 5.43
CA GLN A 547 -56.40 -25.15 6.23
C GLN A 547 -57.01 -24.72 7.58
N PRO A 548 -58.14 -25.31 7.99
CA PRO A 548 -58.78 -25.03 9.27
C PRO A 548 -57.95 -25.66 10.39
N ASN A 549 -56.84 -25.03 10.75
CA ASN A 549 -56.20 -25.20 12.04
C ASN A 549 -56.46 -23.92 12.85
N ASP A 550 -56.99 -24.11 14.05
CA ASP A 550 -57.91 -23.22 14.78
C ASP A 550 -57.42 -21.82 15.24
N ASP A 551 -56.28 -21.28 14.78
CA ASP A 551 -55.68 -20.09 15.44
C ASP A 551 -55.35 -18.88 14.55
N PHE A 552 -55.72 -18.87 13.26
CA PHE A 552 -55.25 -17.81 12.35
C PHE A 552 -56.26 -16.66 12.13
N GLN A 553 -56.12 -15.58 12.92
CA GLN A 553 -56.87 -14.29 12.78
C GLN A 553 -56.81 -13.68 11.35
N GLY A 554 -55.82 -14.05 10.54
CA GLY A 554 -55.71 -13.58 9.16
C GLY A 554 -56.87 -14.04 8.26
N ALA A 555 -57.34 -15.28 8.44
CA ALA A 555 -58.41 -15.87 7.65
C ALA A 555 -59.74 -15.13 7.89
N GLU A 556 -60.02 -14.71 9.12
CA GLU A 556 -61.20 -13.92 9.47
C GLU A 556 -61.24 -12.57 8.73
N SER A 557 -60.11 -11.85 8.62
CA SER A 557 -60.10 -10.54 7.95
C SER A 557 -60.27 -10.64 6.43
N PHE A 558 -59.69 -11.67 5.81
CA PHE A 558 -59.86 -11.95 4.39
C PHE A 558 -61.32 -12.35 4.11
N MET A 559 -61.89 -13.22 4.95
CA MET A 559 -63.27 -13.67 4.82
C MET A 559 -64.29 -12.57 5.12
N ALA A 560 -64.02 -11.65 6.06
CA ALA A 560 -64.85 -10.47 6.28
C ALA A 560 -64.89 -9.57 5.02
N SER A 561 -63.77 -9.43 4.31
CA SER A 561 -63.70 -8.67 3.06
C SER A 561 -64.37 -9.39 1.89
N PHE A 562 -64.23 -10.72 1.83
CA PHE A 562 -64.87 -11.57 0.81
C PHE A 562 -66.40 -11.62 0.99
N THR A 563 -66.89 -11.85 2.21
CA THR A 563 -68.31 -11.82 2.56
C THR A 563 -68.91 -10.42 2.35
N GLY A 564 -68.16 -9.35 2.65
CA GLY A 564 -68.56 -7.98 2.32
C GLY A 564 -68.78 -7.77 0.81
N LYS A 565 -67.93 -8.36 -0.03
CA LYS A 565 -68.11 -8.31 -1.50
C LYS A 565 -69.27 -9.17 -1.99
N ILE A 566 -69.45 -10.38 -1.45
CA ILE A 566 -70.62 -11.22 -1.76
C ILE A 566 -71.91 -10.52 -1.35
N GLY A 567 -71.95 -9.92 -0.15
CA GLY A 567 -73.07 -9.13 0.34
C GLY A 567 -73.40 -7.96 -0.60
N SER A 568 -72.38 -7.25 -1.10
CA SER A 568 -72.58 -6.17 -2.08
C SER A 568 -73.08 -6.66 -3.45
N TYR A 569 -72.67 -7.86 -3.89
CA TYR A 569 -73.13 -8.47 -5.14
C TYR A 569 -74.58 -8.95 -5.01
N MET A 570 -74.91 -9.61 -3.90
CA MET A 570 -76.26 -10.07 -3.62
C MET A 570 -77.24 -8.92 -3.38
N ALA A 571 -76.80 -7.81 -2.78
CA ALA A 571 -77.60 -6.59 -2.67
C ALA A 571 -77.91 -5.95 -4.04
N GLY A 572 -77.13 -6.26 -5.09
CA GLY A 572 -77.36 -5.81 -6.46
C GLY A 572 -78.38 -6.66 -7.24
N GLU A 573 -78.47 -7.96 -6.96
CA GLU A 573 -79.42 -8.87 -7.64
C GLU A 573 -80.72 -9.12 -6.86
N THR A 574 -80.71 -9.01 -5.53
CA THR A 574 -81.91 -9.22 -4.71
C THR A 574 -82.66 -7.90 -4.52
N GLY A 575 -83.70 -7.68 -5.31
CA GLY A 575 -84.65 -6.58 -5.07
C GLY A 575 -85.22 -6.67 -3.65
N ASP A 576 -85.06 -5.58 -2.89
CA ASP A 576 -85.64 -5.30 -1.57
C ASP A 576 -85.73 -6.50 -0.59
N CYS A 577 -84.62 -6.85 0.07
CA CYS A 577 -84.63 -7.53 1.39
C CYS A 577 -85.21 -6.58 2.47
N THR A 578 -86.45 -6.10 2.30
CA THR A 578 -87.08 -5.13 3.22
C THR A 578 -87.82 -5.78 4.39
N PHE A 579 -87.76 -7.11 4.54
CA PHE A 579 -88.55 -7.83 5.54
C PHE A 579 -87.88 -9.04 6.20
N ALA A 580 -86.58 -8.99 6.49
CA ALA A 580 -85.96 -9.97 7.37
C ALA A 580 -85.81 -9.38 8.78
N ALA A 581 -86.56 -9.92 9.74
CA ALA A 581 -86.28 -9.71 11.16
C ALA A 581 -84.88 -10.27 11.45
N ILE A 582 -84.10 -9.58 12.28
CA ILE A 582 -82.77 -10.04 12.71
C ILE A 582 -82.97 -11.39 13.40
N LEU A 583 -82.63 -12.49 12.72
CA LEU A 583 -82.62 -13.81 13.32
C LEU A 583 -81.53 -13.83 14.40
N THR A 584 -81.91 -14.23 15.61
CA THR A 584 -80.99 -14.49 16.71
C THR A 584 -80.23 -15.80 16.46
N LEU A 585 -79.04 -15.96 17.07
CA LEU A 585 -78.22 -17.18 16.93
C LEU A 585 -79.02 -18.45 17.26
N GLU A 586 -79.90 -18.37 18.25
CA GLU A 586 -80.83 -19.43 18.67
C GLU A 586 -81.83 -19.84 17.57
N GLU A 587 -82.29 -18.88 16.77
CA GLU A 587 -83.21 -19.16 15.65
C GLU A 587 -82.47 -19.77 14.46
N VAL A 588 -81.20 -19.41 14.23
CA VAL A 588 -80.33 -20.04 13.22
C VAL A 588 -80.04 -21.50 13.58
N GLU A 589 -79.69 -21.78 14.84
CA GLU A 589 -79.50 -23.15 15.33
C GLU A 589 -80.81 -23.98 15.27
N SER A 590 -81.97 -23.34 15.39
CA SER A 590 -83.27 -24.02 15.25
C SER A 590 -83.61 -24.41 13.81
N LEU A 591 -83.05 -23.70 12.83
CA LEU A 591 -83.29 -23.92 11.39
C LEU A 591 -82.25 -24.85 10.76
N CYS A 592 -81.08 -24.96 11.37
CA CYS A 592 -79.94 -25.74 10.93
C CYS A 592 -79.40 -26.59 12.09
N SER A 593 -79.69 -27.89 12.10
CA SER A 593 -79.18 -28.80 13.12
C SER A 593 -77.84 -29.41 12.70
N ILE A 594 -76.83 -29.36 13.58
CA ILE A 594 -75.56 -30.06 13.40
C ILE A 594 -75.75 -31.56 13.63
N THR A 595 -75.40 -32.40 12.65
CA THR A 595 -75.29 -33.84 12.87
C THR A 595 -74.01 -34.19 13.61
N GLN A 596 -73.94 -35.38 14.20
CA GLN A 596 -72.76 -35.83 14.97
C GLN A 596 -71.45 -35.85 14.16
N ASP A 597 -71.55 -35.78 12.82
CA ASP A 597 -70.41 -35.72 11.91
C ASP A 597 -69.92 -34.27 11.66
N GLY A 598 -70.52 -33.28 12.32
CA GLY A 598 -70.20 -31.85 12.16
C GLY A 598 -70.85 -31.19 10.94
N VAL A 599 -71.77 -31.87 10.25
CA VAL A 599 -72.45 -31.36 9.05
C VAL A 599 -73.79 -30.72 9.42
N TYR A 600 -73.99 -29.47 9.04
CA TYR A 600 -75.26 -28.76 9.28
C TYR A 600 -76.33 -29.22 8.29
N HIS A 601 -77.46 -29.71 8.79
CA HIS A 601 -78.66 -29.99 8.00
C HIS A 601 -79.71 -28.92 8.27
N CYS A 602 -80.03 -28.14 7.23
CA CYS A 602 -81.00 -27.06 7.31
C CYS A 602 -82.31 -27.42 6.59
N HIS A 603 -83.43 -26.86 7.06
CA HIS A 603 -84.76 -27.16 6.56
C HIS A 603 -85.00 -26.61 5.13
N GLU A 604 -85.51 -27.44 4.20
CA GLU A 604 -85.67 -27.11 2.75
C GLU A 604 -86.57 -25.89 2.43
N GLY A 605 -87.33 -25.36 3.39
CA GLY A 605 -88.27 -24.25 3.18
C GLY A 605 -87.69 -22.84 3.28
N ALA A 606 -86.41 -22.69 3.61
CA ALA A 606 -85.83 -21.42 4.08
C ALA A 606 -84.88 -20.73 3.07
N SER A 607 -84.99 -21.02 1.77
CA SER A 607 -83.97 -20.63 0.78
C SER A 607 -83.75 -19.12 0.56
N ARG A 608 -84.76 -18.28 0.81
CA ARG A 608 -84.69 -16.82 0.53
C ARG A 608 -84.30 -16.00 1.76
N ASP A 609 -84.74 -16.39 2.94
CA ASP A 609 -84.51 -15.64 4.19
C ASP A 609 -83.08 -15.80 4.70
N PHE A 610 -82.42 -16.94 4.42
CA PHE A 610 -81.01 -17.14 4.75
C PHE A 610 -80.06 -16.20 4.01
N LEU A 611 -80.34 -15.88 2.74
CA LEU A 611 -79.52 -14.96 1.95
C LEU A 611 -79.61 -13.52 2.45
N CYS A 612 -80.81 -13.07 2.85
CA CYS A 612 -80.98 -11.76 3.47
C CYS A 612 -80.28 -11.70 4.85
N THR A 613 -80.31 -12.79 5.63
CA THR A 613 -79.63 -12.87 6.94
C THR A 613 -78.10 -12.84 6.80
N LEU A 614 -77.55 -13.54 5.80
CA LEU A 614 -76.12 -13.50 5.50
C LEU A 614 -75.67 -12.10 5.04
N ALA A 615 -76.47 -11.45 4.19
CA ALA A 615 -76.21 -10.10 3.71
C ALA A 615 -76.25 -9.05 4.84
N GLN A 616 -77.20 -9.18 5.78
CA GLN A 616 -77.30 -8.28 6.94
C GLN A 616 -76.20 -8.53 7.99
N SER A 617 -75.82 -9.79 8.20
CA SER A 617 -74.70 -10.17 9.07
C SER A 617 -73.39 -9.53 8.61
N SER A 618 -73.10 -9.62 7.31
CA SER A 618 -71.93 -9.00 6.69
C SER A 618 -71.92 -7.48 6.81
N TYR A 619 -73.09 -6.82 6.72
CA TYR A 619 -73.20 -5.36 6.81
C TYR A 619 -72.90 -4.80 8.21
N ASN A 620 -73.23 -5.56 9.27
CA ASN A 620 -73.16 -5.07 10.64
C ASN A 620 -71.84 -5.39 11.38
N ASN A 621 -70.83 -5.98 10.71
CA ASN A 621 -69.56 -6.39 11.33
C ASN A 621 -69.77 -7.18 12.64
N ASN A 622 -70.78 -8.05 12.72
CA ASN A 622 -71.07 -8.77 13.96
C ASN A 622 -70.14 -10.00 14.05
N PRO A 623 -69.14 -10.04 14.96
CA PRO A 623 -68.06 -11.04 14.94
C PRO A 623 -68.48 -12.43 15.47
N GLN A 624 -69.78 -12.67 15.71
CA GLN A 624 -70.24 -13.87 16.42
C GLN A 624 -70.67 -15.04 15.54
N LEU A 625 -70.79 -14.87 14.21
CA LEU A 625 -71.09 -16.00 13.34
C LEU A 625 -69.77 -16.61 12.86
N GLU A 626 -69.36 -17.73 13.48
CA GLU A 626 -68.20 -18.50 13.04
C GLU A 626 -68.33 -18.87 11.55
N LEU A 627 -67.20 -18.93 10.87
CA LEU A 627 -67.11 -19.20 9.42
C LEU A 627 -67.88 -20.46 8.99
N SER A 628 -67.87 -21.49 9.84
CA SER A 628 -68.61 -22.74 9.65
C SER A 628 -70.12 -22.52 9.49
N HIS A 629 -70.71 -21.61 10.27
CA HIS A 629 -72.13 -21.27 10.22
C HIS A 629 -72.48 -20.45 8.96
N GLN A 630 -71.60 -19.54 8.54
CA GLN A 630 -71.82 -18.75 7.32
C GLN A 630 -71.77 -19.63 6.06
N LEU A 631 -70.83 -20.59 6.01
CA LEU A 631 -70.74 -21.57 4.95
C LEU A 631 -71.95 -22.54 4.97
N ALA A 632 -72.37 -23.00 6.14
CA ALA A 632 -73.57 -23.83 6.29
C ALA A 632 -74.84 -23.13 5.80
N LEU A 633 -75.01 -21.84 6.10
CA LEU A 633 -76.14 -21.03 5.64
C LEU A 633 -76.14 -20.80 4.13
N LEU A 634 -74.96 -20.63 3.52
CA LEU A 634 -74.82 -20.58 2.06
C LEU A 634 -75.21 -21.92 1.40
N ALA A 635 -74.78 -23.06 1.97
CA ALA A 635 -75.17 -24.39 1.52
C ALA A 635 -76.68 -24.61 1.63
N ALA A 636 -77.26 -24.21 2.77
CA ALA A 636 -78.69 -24.29 3.03
C ALA A 636 -79.54 -23.44 2.07
N ALA A 637 -79.01 -22.31 1.62
CA ALA A 637 -79.64 -21.46 0.62
C ALA A 637 -79.56 -22.06 -0.81
N GLY A 638 -79.02 -23.28 -0.96
CA GLY A 638 -78.90 -23.98 -2.24
C GLY A 638 -77.68 -23.56 -3.05
N PHE A 639 -76.75 -22.79 -2.47
CA PHE A 639 -75.47 -22.52 -3.12
C PHE A 639 -74.59 -23.74 -2.97
N ASP A 640 -73.95 -24.12 -4.08
CA ASP A 640 -72.89 -25.12 -4.05
C ASP A 640 -71.68 -24.51 -3.34
N VAL A 641 -71.60 -24.72 -2.02
CA VAL A 641 -70.54 -24.19 -1.17
C VAL A 641 -69.18 -24.75 -1.60
N ALA A 642 -69.13 -26.00 -2.05
CA ALA A 642 -67.92 -26.56 -2.62
C ALA A 642 -67.50 -25.78 -3.87
N GLY A 643 -68.45 -25.44 -4.76
CA GLY A 643 -68.21 -24.59 -5.92
C GLY A 643 -67.84 -23.14 -5.59
N LEU A 644 -68.37 -22.56 -4.51
CA LEU A 644 -68.04 -21.20 -4.06
C LEU A 644 -66.65 -21.15 -3.40
N GLU A 645 -66.31 -22.14 -2.58
CA GLU A 645 -64.99 -22.31 -1.99
C GLU A 645 -63.94 -22.53 -3.07
N GLU A 646 -64.23 -23.39 -4.06
CA GLU A 646 -63.39 -23.60 -5.24
C GLU A 646 -63.23 -22.30 -6.04
N SER A 647 -64.30 -21.52 -6.25
CA SER A 647 -64.24 -20.23 -6.94
C SER A 647 -63.45 -19.16 -6.19
N ALA A 648 -63.55 -19.14 -4.85
CA ALA A 648 -62.79 -18.23 -3.99
C ALA A 648 -61.30 -18.60 -3.97
N LYS A 649 -61.00 -19.89 -3.84
CA LYS A 649 -59.64 -20.45 -3.97
C LYS A 649 -59.05 -20.13 -5.34
N GLN A 650 -59.81 -20.32 -6.41
CA GLN A 650 -59.39 -19.98 -7.77
C GLN A 650 -59.16 -18.48 -7.92
N SER A 651 -60.05 -17.64 -7.41
CA SER A 651 -59.91 -16.16 -7.49
C SER A 651 -58.72 -15.65 -6.68
N LEU A 652 -58.45 -16.21 -5.49
CA LEU A 652 -57.26 -15.85 -4.72
C LEU A 652 -55.99 -16.40 -5.35
N ALA A 653 -56.02 -17.62 -5.88
CA ALA A 653 -54.92 -18.18 -6.66
C ALA A 653 -54.63 -17.30 -7.88
N ASP A 654 -55.64 -16.86 -8.62
CA ASP A 654 -55.51 -15.98 -9.77
C ASP A 654 -55.00 -14.59 -9.39
N ALA A 655 -55.50 -14.00 -8.29
CA ALA A 655 -55.02 -12.72 -7.78
C ALA A 655 -53.57 -12.81 -7.28
N THR A 656 -53.22 -13.91 -6.61
CA THR A 656 -51.87 -14.20 -6.10
C THR A 656 -50.92 -14.45 -7.26
N ASN A 657 -51.34 -15.25 -8.25
CA ASN A 657 -50.59 -15.48 -9.48
C ASN A 657 -50.36 -14.17 -10.24
N ALA A 658 -51.38 -13.30 -10.35
CA ALA A 658 -51.25 -12.00 -10.99
C ALA A 658 -50.31 -11.06 -10.21
N PHE A 659 -50.39 -11.06 -8.88
CA PHE A 659 -49.49 -10.30 -8.02
C PHE A 659 -48.05 -10.79 -8.14
N LEU A 660 -47.83 -12.11 -8.11
CA LEU A 660 -46.51 -12.73 -8.30
C LEU A 660 -45.96 -12.50 -9.70
N ASP A 661 -46.80 -12.62 -10.73
CA ASP A 661 -46.42 -12.30 -12.10
C ASP A 661 -46.03 -10.83 -12.25
N SER A 662 -46.56 -9.93 -11.40
CA SER A 662 -46.17 -8.51 -11.38
C SER A 662 -44.84 -8.26 -10.66
N LEU A 663 -44.57 -8.95 -9.55
CA LEU A 663 -43.36 -8.77 -8.75
C LEU A 663 -42.16 -9.56 -9.30
N TYR A 664 -42.36 -10.79 -9.74
CA TYR A 664 -41.29 -11.66 -10.21
C TYR A 664 -40.93 -11.36 -11.67
N PRO A 665 -39.64 -11.25 -12.00
CA PRO A 665 -39.20 -11.09 -13.38
C PRO A 665 -39.83 -12.11 -14.33
N SER A 666 -40.52 -11.62 -15.38
CA SER A 666 -41.25 -12.46 -16.34
C SER A 666 -40.37 -13.36 -17.18
N SER A 667 -39.07 -13.11 -17.23
CA SER A 667 -38.13 -13.88 -18.04
C SER A 667 -36.81 -14.06 -17.30
N GLU A 668 -36.23 -15.26 -17.40
CA GLU A 668 -34.97 -15.65 -16.74
C GLU A 668 -33.80 -14.71 -17.07
N TYR A 669 -33.74 -14.19 -18.30
CA TYR A 669 -32.67 -13.26 -18.72
C TYR A 669 -32.60 -11.99 -17.85
N MET A 670 -33.72 -11.59 -17.23
CA MET A 670 -33.79 -10.41 -16.36
C MET A 670 -32.99 -10.59 -15.06
N ILE A 671 -32.69 -11.83 -14.65
CA ILE A 671 -31.85 -12.15 -13.48
C ILE A 671 -30.48 -12.66 -13.92
N ARG A 672 -30.45 -13.52 -14.94
CA ARG A 672 -29.22 -14.10 -15.49
C ARG A 672 -28.23 -13.02 -15.94
N ILE A 673 -28.69 -12.01 -16.71
CA ILE A 673 -27.80 -10.96 -17.22
C ILE A 673 -27.21 -10.11 -16.08
N PRO A 674 -27.99 -9.55 -15.13
CA PRO A 674 -27.46 -8.80 -14.00
C PRO A 674 -26.46 -9.56 -13.13
N LEU A 675 -26.73 -10.84 -12.84
CA LEU A 675 -25.83 -11.67 -12.03
C LEU A 675 -24.50 -11.92 -12.76
N ILE A 676 -24.53 -12.23 -14.06
CA ILE A 676 -23.32 -12.40 -14.88
C ILE A 676 -22.53 -11.09 -14.95
N VAL A 677 -23.19 -9.95 -15.19
CA VAL A 677 -22.53 -8.64 -15.26
C VAL A 677 -21.94 -8.27 -13.90
N GLY A 678 -22.67 -8.50 -12.81
CA GLY A 678 -22.22 -8.23 -11.45
C GLY A 678 -20.98 -9.06 -11.08
N THR A 679 -21.03 -10.37 -11.31
CA THR A 679 -19.90 -11.29 -11.09
C THR A 679 -18.69 -10.96 -11.95
N ALA A 680 -18.89 -10.71 -13.24
CA ALA A 680 -17.80 -10.32 -14.14
C ALA A 680 -17.15 -9.00 -13.70
N THR A 681 -17.95 -8.04 -13.25
CA THR A 681 -17.43 -6.76 -12.79
C THR A 681 -16.71 -6.87 -11.43
N ALA A 682 -17.22 -7.70 -10.52
CA ALA A 682 -16.54 -8.03 -9.26
C ALA A 682 -15.14 -8.62 -9.56
N PHE A 683 -15.07 -9.62 -10.44
CA PHE A 683 -13.81 -10.22 -10.88
C PHE A 683 -12.85 -9.20 -11.51
N MET A 684 -13.32 -8.38 -12.45
CA MET A 684 -12.46 -7.37 -13.08
C MET A 684 -11.93 -6.35 -12.06
N THR A 685 -12.72 -6.05 -11.04
CA THR A 685 -12.33 -5.14 -9.95
C THR A 685 -11.28 -5.78 -9.05
N SER A 686 -11.46 -7.05 -8.66
CA SER A 686 -10.47 -7.75 -7.84
C SER A 686 -9.14 -7.92 -8.58
N VAL A 687 -9.18 -8.24 -9.89
CA VAL A 687 -7.99 -8.31 -10.74
C VAL A 687 -7.32 -6.94 -10.84
N TYR A 688 -8.10 -5.88 -11.04
CA TYR A 688 -7.57 -4.51 -11.09
C TYR A 688 -6.84 -4.14 -9.80
N LEU A 689 -7.40 -4.47 -8.63
CA LEU A 689 -6.76 -4.23 -7.33
C LEU A 689 -5.43 -4.98 -7.20
N ALA A 690 -5.41 -6.28 -7.53
CA ALA A 690 -4.18 -7.10 -7.48
C ALA A 690 -3.09 -6.58 -8.45
N VAL A 691 -3.47 -6.29 -9.69
CA VAL A 691 -2.57 -5.87 -10.78
C VAL A 691 -1.93 -4.51 -10.51
N THR A 692 -2.66 -3.58 -9.86
CA THR A 692 -2.17 -2.22 -9.63
C THR A 692 -1.33 -2.05 -8.37
N PHE A 693 -1.39 -2.99 -7.44
CA PHE A 693 -0.76 -2.87 -6.13
C PHE A 693 0.77 -2.84 -6.18
N LEU A 694 1.42 -3.82 -6.83
CA LEU A 694 2.88 -3.85 -6.94
C LEU A 694 3.49 -2.62 -7.64
N PRO A 695 2.94 -2.15 -8.79
CA PRO A 695 3.39 -0.91 -9.41
C PRO A 695 3.29 0.32 -8.51
N SER A 696 2.32 0.34 -7.59
CA SER A 696 2.16 1.43 -6.65
C SER A 696 3.22 1.40 -5.55
N ILE A 697 3.53 0.22 -5.01
CA ILE A 697 4.64 0.03 -4.05
C ILE A 697 5.96 0.51 -4.65
N THR A 698 6.31 0.00 -5.83
CA THR A 698 7.59 0.33 -6.47
C THR A 698 7.67 1.82 -6.79
N SER A 699 6.60 2.42 -7.30
CA SER A 699 6.55 3.85 -7.56
C SER A 699 6.71 4.66 -6.28
N THR A 700 6.04 4.26 -5.18
CA THR A 700 6.14 4.96 -3.90
C THR A 700 7.55 4.89 -3.30
N ILE A 701 8.19 3.71 -3.35
CA ILE A 701 9.60 3.55 -2.91
C ILE A 701 10.54 4.43 -3.74
N LEU A 702 10.37 4.44 -5.07
CA LEU A 702 11.19 5.29 -5.93
C LEU A 702 10.96 6.77 -5.66
N GLN A 703 9.71 7.19 -5.43
CA GLN A 703 9.37 8.57 -5.07
C GLN A 703 9.96 9.00 -3.73
N LEU A 704 10.04 8.10 -2.74
CA LEU A 704 10.72 8.35 -1.46
C LEU A 704 12.24 8.52 -1.67
N ARG A 705 12.86 7.60 -2.42
CA ARG A 705 14.32 7.59 -2.66
C ARG A 705 14.79 8.79 -3.48
N CYS A 706 14.04 9.19 -4.52
CA CYS A 706 14.42 10.35 -5.34
C CYS A 706 14.00 11.69 -4.72
N GLY A 707 13.39 11.69 -3.53
CA GLY A 707 12.94 12.91 -2.85
C GLY A 707 11.71 13.58 -3.44
N PHE A 708 10.99 12.92 -4.36
CA PHE A 708 9.69 13.39 -4.84
C PHE A 708 8.68 13.48 -3.68
N ILE A 709 8.68 12.47 -2.81
CA ILE A 709 8.10 12.57 -1.47
C ILE A 709 9.24 12.99 -0.54
N PRO A 710 9.31 14.26 -0.10
CA PRO A 710 10.40 14.70 0.76
C PRO A 710 10.32 13.99 2.10
N THR A 711 11.45 13.46 2.56
CA THR A 711 11.55 12.70 3.81
C THR A 711 11.92 13.65 4.96
N MET A 712 13.02 14.37 4.80
CA MET A 712 13.53 15.31 5.80
C MET A 712 12.60 16.52 5.98
N ALA A 713 12.17 17.15 4.89
CA ALA A 713 11.35 18.36 4.94
C ALA A 713 9.87 18.11 5.29
N ASN A 714 9.40 16.87 5.24
CA ASN A 714 8.01 16.55 5.51
C ASN A 714 7.78 16.31 7.01
N LYS A 715 6.98 17.18 7.63
CA LYS A 715 6.60 17.06 9.04
C LYS A 715 5.82 15.76 9.33
N ASP A 716 5.08 15.25 8.35
CA ASP A 716 4.30 14.03 8.47
C ASP A 716 5.19 12.78 8.45
N PHE A 717 6.47 12.87 8.07
CA PHE A 717 7.36 11.72 8.02
C PHE A 717 7.53 11.03 9.39
N ASN A 718 7.53 11.80 10.48
CA ASN A 718 7.57 11.25 11.84
C ASN A 718 6.34 10.39 12.16
N LYS A 719 5.16 10.75 11.63
CA LYS A 719 3.93 9.98 11.82
C LYS A 719 4.06 8.56 11.23
N TYR A 720 4.78 8.41 10.13
CA TYR A 720 5.03 7.11 9.50
C TYR A 720 6.13 6.29 10.18
N ARG A 721 6.85 6.84 11.17
CA ARG A 721 7.87 6.11 11.95
C ARG A 721 7.31 5.56 13.28
N CYS A 722 6.12 6.00 13.69
CA CYS A 722 5.48 5.58 14.94
C CYS A 722 4.54 4.37 14.74
N ALA A 723 4.41 3.54 15.77
CA ALA A 723 3.52 2.37 15.81
C ALA A 723 3.66 1.43 14.58
N PRO A 724 4.87 0.87 14.34
CA PRO A 724 5.12 -0.08 13.24
C PRO A 724 4.37 -1.41 13.40
N ASP A 725 3.83 -1.70 14.58
CA ASP A 725 2.99 -2.87 14.87
C ASP A 725 1.67 -2.87 14.07
N GLN A 726 1.12 -1.69 13.76
CA GLN A 726 -0.11 -1.54 12.96
C GLN A 726 -0.02 -2.16 11.57
N VAL A 727 1.21 -2.35 11.07
CA VAL A 727 1.48 -2.90 9.77
C VAL A 727 1.02 -4.36 9.63
N SER A 728 0.84 -5.06 10.75
CA SER A 728 0.24 -6.40 10.78
C SER A 728 -1.18 -6.47 10.19
N ILE A 729 -1.93 -5.37 10.21
CA ILE A 729 -3.32 -5.28 9.74
C ILE A 729 -3.40 -5.27 8.20
N LEU A 730 -2.31 -4.92 7.50
CA LEU A 730 -2.32 -4.75 6.04
C LEU A 730 -2.72 -6.01 5.29
N THR A 731 -2.20 -7.18 5.66
CA THR A 731 -2.51 -8.43 4.93
C THR A 731 -3.99 -8.78 5.01
N GLY A 732 -4.60 -8.65 6.19
CA GLY A 732 -6.05 -8.86 6.36
C GLY A 732 -6.86 -7.81 5.60
N SER A 733 -6.40 -6.56 5.58
CA SER A 733 -7.08 -5.47 4.88
C SER A 733 -7.00 -5.61 3.36
N MET A 734 -5.89 -6.12 2.83
CA MET A 734 -5.78 -6.45 1.41
C MET A 734 -6.72 -7.58 1.00
N PHE A 735 -6.89 -8.58 1.85
CA PHE A 735 -7.84 -9.68 1.63
C PHE A 735 -9.29 -9.16 1.65
N TRP A 736 -9.72 -8.59 2.79
CA TRP A 736 -11.11 -8.14 2.96
C TRP A 736 -11.45 -6.95 2.06
N GLY A 737 -10.52 -6.02 1.87
CA GLY A 737 -10.70 -4.87 0.99
C GLY A 737 -10.91 -5.29 -0.47
N THR A 738 -10.18 -6.29 -0.96
CA THR A 738 -10.40 -6.83 -2.31
C THR A 738 -11.71 -7.61 -2.40
N LEU A 739 -12.06 -8.43 -1.40
CA LEU A 739 -13.29 -9.24 -1.41
C LEU A 739 -14.53 -8.35 -1.34
N LEU A 740 -14.61 -7.50 -0.31
CA LEU A 740 -15.76 -6.62 -0.10
C LEU A 740 -15.83 -5.55 -1.19
N GLY A 741 -14.70 -4.98 -1.61
CA GLY A 741 -14.68 -3.99 -2.68
C GLY A 741 -15.19 -4.54 -4.02
N SER A 742 -14.72 -5.74 -4.41
CA SER A 742 -15.22 -6.41 -5.61
C SER A 742 -16.70 -6.79 -5.48
N PHE A 743 -17.12 -7.35 -4.35
CA PHE A 743 -18.50 -7.72 -4.08
C PHE A 743 -19.46 -6.52 -4.15
N PHE A 744 -19.15 -5.42 -3.43
CA PHE A 744 -20.02 -4.24 -3.42
C PHE A 744 -20.09 -3.58 -4.79
N PHE A 745 -18.97 -3.47 -5.51
CA PHE A 745 -18.97 -2.85 -6.83
C PHE A 745 -19.69 -3.72 -7.87
N GLY A 746 -19.47 -5.03 -7.85
CA GLY A 746 -20.18 -5.99 -8.69
C GLY A 746 -21.68 -6.00 -8.41
N SER A 747 -22.07 -6.05 -7.13
CA SER A 747 -23.47 -6.00 -6.71
C SER A 747 -24.15 -4.69 -7.09
N PHE A 748 -23.48 -3.55 -6.92
CA PHE A 748 -24.01 -2.25 -7.33
C PHE A 748 -24.32 -2.20 -8.82
N LEU A 749 -23.41 -2.67 -9.67
CA LEU A 749 -23.63 -2.70 -11.12
C LEU A 749 -24.64 -3.77 -11.53
N GLY A 750 -24.63 -4.93 -10.88
CA GLY A 750 -25.64 -5.97 -11.06
C GLY A 750 -27.04 -5.42 -10.78
N VAL A 751 -27.26 -4.78 -9.62
CA VAL A 751 -28.54 -4.17 -9.26
C VAL A 751 -28.96 -3.08 -10.27
N MET A 752 -28.04 -2.24 -10.73
CA MET A 752 -28.35 -1.23 -11.75
C MET A 752 -28.84 -1.88 -13.06
N VAL A 753 -28.19 -2.95 -13.52
CA VAL A 753 -28.62 -3.69 -14.72
C VAL A 753 -29.94 -4.41 -14.47
N PHE A 754 -30.14 -4.98 -13.29
CA PHE A 754 -31.40 -5.62 -12.88
C PHE A 754 -32.56 -4.62 -12.94
N LEU A 755 -32.42 -3.44 -12.36
CA LEU A 755 -33.45 -2.40 -12.41
C LEU A 755 -33.78 -1.95 -13.85
N CYS A 756 -32.81 -2.02 -14.76
CA CYS A 756 -33.02 -1.71 -16.17
C CYS A 756 -33.77 -2.82 -16.94
N LEU A 757 -33.68 -4.08 -16.48
CA LEU A 757 -34.29 -5.23 -17.15
C LEU A 757 -35.61 -5.65 -16.51
N TRP A 758 -35.80 -5.40 -15.22
CA TRP A 758 -36.97 -5.82 -14.48
C TRP A 758 -38.21 -5.04 -14.91
N GLN A 759 -39.26 -5.76 -15.30
CA GLN A 759 -40.50 -5.19 -15.85
C GLN A 759 -41.18 -4.13 -14.97
N ALA A 760 -41.06 -4.24 -13.64
CA ALA A 760 -41.65 -3.29 -12.71
C ALA A 760 -40.92 -1.93 -12.76
N THR A 761 -39.60 -1.96 -12.98
CA THR A 761 -38.74 -0.77 -12.92
C THR A 761 -38.30 -0.25 -14.27
N VAL A 762 -38.37 -1.06 -15.34
CA VAL A 762 -37.91 -0.70 -16.69
C VAL A 762 -38.58 0.58 -17.20
N TYR A 763 -39.88 0.77 -16.93
CA TYR A 763 -40.59 1.99 -17.30
C TYR A 763 -40.01 3.22 -16.59
N TYR A 764 -39.78 3.11 -15.28
CA TYR A 764 -39.20 4.19 -14.48
C TYR A 764 -37.75 4.48 -14.87
N MET A 765 -36.96 3.43 -15.16
CA MET A 765 -35.59 3.56 -15.64
C MET A 765 -35.53 4.18 -17.03
N ALA A 766 -36.40 3.78 -17.96
CA ALA A 766 -36.51 4.39 -19.28
C ALA A 766 -36.89 5.88 -19.17
N LYS A 767 -37.83 6.22 -18.27
CA LYS A 767 -38.18 7.62 -17.98
C LYS A 767 -37.01 8.38 -17.38
N LEU A 768 -36.26 7.77 -16.46
CA LEU A 768 -35.05 8.35 -15.88
C LEU A 768 -33.98 8.60 -16.97
N PHE A 769 -33.73 7.64 -17.86
CA PHE A 769 -32.79 7.79 -18.97
C PHE A 769 -33.24 8.87 -19.96
N ALA A 770 -34.54 8.98 -20.25
CA ALA A 770 -35.08 10.05 -21.07
C ALA A 770 -34.86 11.43 -20.40
N ILE A 771 -35.07 11.54 -19.09
CA ILE A 771 -34.79 12.75 -18.31
C ILE A 771 -33.29 13.08 -18.35
N LEU A 772 -32.41 12.10 -18.10
CA LEU A 772 -30.96 12.26 -18.15
C LEU A 772 -30.48 12.65 -19.55
N GLY A 773 -31.05 12.06 -20.60
CA GLY A 773 -30.79 12.42 -21.99
C GLY A 773 -31.21 13.86 -22.31
N GLY A 774 -32.39 14.29 -21.83
CA GLY A 774 -32.84 15.67 -21.92
C GLY A 774 -31.90 16.66 -21.22
N ILE A 775 -31.47 16.34 -19.99
CA ILE A 775 -30.48 17.14 -19.24
C ILE A 775 -29.15 17.21 -20.00
N LEU A 776 -28.69 16.10 -20.58
CA LEU A 776 -27.45 16.04 -21.36
C LEU A 776 -27.53 16.92 -22.63
N VAL A 777 -28.63 16.85 -23.38
CA VAL A 777 -28.85 17.69 -24.57
C VAL A 777 -28.85 19.17 -24.19
N ILE A 778 -29.54 19.55 -23.10
CA ILE A 778 -29.54 20.94 -22.59
C ILE A 778 -28.12 21.37 -22.19
N ALA A 779 -27.36 20.50 -21.53
CA ALA A 779 -25.97 20.76 -21.16
C ALA A 779 -25.08 20.98 -22.40
N ILE A 780 -25.26 20.20 -23.47
CA ILE A 780 -24.53 20.35 -24.74
C ILE A 780 -24.91 21.65 -25.44
N ILE A 781 -26.20 21.96 -25.60
CA ILE A 781 -26.67 23.22 -26.20
C ILE A 781 -26.08 24.41 -25.43
N ARG A 782 -26.08 24.32 -24.11
CA ARG A 782 -25.48 25.34 -23.24
C ARG A 782 -23.97 25.46 -23.43
N LEU A 783 -23.22 24.34 -23.49
CA LEU A 783 -21.78 24.36 -23.75
C LEU A 783 -21.46 25.01 -25.10
N SER A 784 -22.26 24.72 -26.12
CA SER A 784 -22.16 25.36 -27.44
C SER A 784 -22.47 26.86 -27.37
N PHE A 785 -23.55 27.27 -26.70
CA PHE A 785 -23.87 28.68 -26.48
C PHE A 785 -22.78 29.42 -25.70
N LEU A 786 -22.22 28.78 -24.66
CA LEU A 786 -21.09 29.28 -23.88
C LEU A 786 -19.83 29.43 -24.72
N ALA A 787 -19.54 28.46 -25.59
CA ALA A 787 -18.39 28.54 -26.49
C ALA A 787 -18.53 29.73 -27.45
N VAL A 788 -19.72 29.92 -28.03
CA VAL A 788 -20.03 31.08 -28.90
C VAL A 788 -19.92 32.39 -28.12
N CYS A 789 -20.56 32.51 -26.95
CA CYS A 789 -20.48 33.71 -26.11
C CYS A 789 -19.06 34.01 -25.64
N ARG A 790 -18.24 32.99 -25.34
CA ARG A 790 -16.83 33.16 -24.96
C ARG A 790 -16.00 33.70 -26.12
N CYS A 791 -16.19 33.20 -27.34
CA CYS A 791 -15.47 33.68 -28.53
C CYS A 791 -15.86 35.12 -28.89
N GLU A 792 -17.15 35.44 -28.82
CA GLU A 792 -17.73 36.75 -29.17
C GLU A 792 -17.47 37.82 -28.09
N MET A 793 -17.75 37.52 -26.83
CA MET A 793 -17.84 38.53 -25.76
C MET A 793 -16.58 38.64 -24.91
N HIS A 794 -15.68 37.66 -24.97
CA HIS A 794 -14.47 37.63 -24.15
C HIS A 794 -13.21 37.51 -25.01
N ARG A 795 -12.10 38.07 -24.53
CA ARG A 795 -10.75 37.81 -25.03
C ARG A 795 -9.85 37.57 -23.82
N ALA A 796 -9.46 36.31 -23.61
CA ALA A 796 -8.77 35.88 -22.39
C ALA A 796 -9.56 36.31 -21.13
N PHE A 797 -8.96 37.15 -20.27
CA PHE A 797 -9.57 37.62 -19.03
C PHE A 797 -10.46 38.87 -19.19
N TYR A 798 -10.50 39.49 -20.38
CA TYR A 798 -11.18 40.77 -20.60
C TYR A 798 -12.49 40.63 -21.37
N ARG A 799 -13.49 41.44 -20.98
CA ARG A 799 -14.80 41.53 -21.66
C ARG A 799 -14.66 42.48 -22.86
N LYS A 800 -14.91 42.00 -24.09
CA LYS A 800 -14.96 42.84 -25.29
C LYS A 800 -16.20 43.74 -25.30
N ARG A 801 -17.32 43.25 -24.78
CA ARG A 801 -18.61 43.97 -24.67
C ARG A 801 -19.20 43.78 -23.26
N PRO A 802 -18.94 44.71 -22.32
CA PRO A 802 -19.26 44.49 -20.90
C PRO A 802 -20.76 44.34 -20.64
N PHE A 803 -21.61 45.09 -21.34
CA PHE A 803 -23.07 45.01 -21.18
C PHE A 803 -23.62 43.63 -21.61
N SER A 804 -23.31 43.19 -22.83
CA SER A 804 -23.72 41.86 -23.33
C SER A 804 -23.10 40.72 -22.53
N ALA A 805 -21.86 40.88 -22.08
CA ALA A 805 -21.20 39.92 -21.20
C ALA A 805 -21.90 39.82 -19.84
N ASN A 806 -22.36 40.93 -19.26
CA ASN A 806 -23.08 40.92 -17.98
C ASN A 806 -24.46 40.26 -18.10
N ILE A 807 -25.21 40.56 -19.17
CA ILE A 807 -26.52 39.94 -19.41
C ILE A 807 -26.37 38.44 -19.69
N SER A 808 -25.39 38.05 -20.51
CA SER A 808 -25.14 36.62 -20.78
C SER A 808 -24.67 35.89 -19.52
N LEU A 809 -23.82 36.50 -18.69
CA LEU A 809 -23.43 35.95 -17.39
C LEU A 809 -24.62 35.78 -16.45
N LEU A 810 -25.51 36.77 -16.33
CA LEU A 810 -26.70 36.67 -15.48
C LEU A 810 -27.63 35.52 -15.95
N ALA A 811 -27.87 35.42 -17.25
CA ALA A 811 -28.65 34.32 -17.83
C ALA A 811 -27.98 32.95 -17.58
N LEU A 812 -26.64 32.90 -17.63
CA LEU A 812 -25.86 31.69 -17.35
C LEU A 812 -25.83 31.33 -15.87
N GLU A 813 -25.87 32.31 -14.96
CA GLU A 813 -25.97 32.09 -13.51
C GLU A 813 -27.31 31.45 -13.13
N TRP A 814 -28.41 31.93 -13.71
CA TRP A 814 -29.73 31.31 -13.55
C TRP A 814 -29.76 29.87 -14.08
N ALA A 815 -29.22 29.63 -15.28
CA ALA A 815 -29.10 28.28 -15.83
C ALA A 815 -28.17 27.38 -14.99
N ASN A 816 -27.11 27.95 -14.40
CA ASN A 816 -26.19 27.24 -13.52
C ASN A 816 -26.85 26.81 -12.21
N PHE A 817 -27.75 27.62 -11.66
CA PHE A 817 -28.42 27.28 -10.41
C PHE A 817 -29.19 25.97 -10.52
N THR A 818 -30.01 25.81 -11.56
CA THR A 818 -30.77 24.57 -11.81
C THR A 818 -29.87 23.39 -12.15
N LEU A 819 -28.82 23.60 -12.94
CA LEU A 819 -27.88 22.53 -13.33
C LEU A 819 -26.93 22.12 -12.19
N SER A 820 -26.73 22.97 -11.18
CA SER A 820 -25.85 22.67 -10.04
C SER A 820 -26.30 21.45 -9.23
N VAL A 821 -27.61 21.24 -9.10
CA VAL A 821 -28.18 20.04 -8.46
C VAL A 821 -27.75 18.79 -9.23
N GLY A 822 -27.82 18.81 -10.56
CA GLY A 822 -27.34 17.72 -11.41
C GLY A 822 -25.83 17.46 -11.25
N PHE A 823 -25.01 18.51 -11.19
CA PHE A 823 -23.56 18.36 -10.94
C PHE A 823 -23.26 17.76 -9.56
N ILE A 824 -24.03 18.12 -8.53
CA ILE A 824 -23.92 17.54 -7.18
C ILE A 824 -24.29 16.06 -7.22
N LEU A 825 -25.40 15.69 -7.89
CA LEU A 825 -25.79 14.28 -8.04
C LEU A 825 -24.74 13.46 -8.79
N VAL A 826 -24.22 13.97 -9.92
CA VAL A 826 -23.12 13.33 -10.66
C VAL A 826 -21.88 13.20 -9.78
N ARG A 827 -21.57 14.19 -8.93
CA ARG A 827 -20.47 14.12 -7.97
C ARG A 827 -20.70 13.04 -6.92
N ILE A 828 -21.91 12.92 -6.35
CA ILE A 828 -22.27 11.87 -5.39
C ILE A 828 -22.08 10.49 -6.02
N ILE A 829 -22.60 10.28 -7.24
CA ILE A 829 -22.45 9.02 -7.96
C ILE A 829 -20.97 8.69 -8.20
N LYS A 830 -20.17 9.68 -8.65
CA LYS A 830 -18.72 9.50 -8.81
C LYS A 830 -18.04 9.12 -7.51
N LEU A 831 -18.40 9.74 -6.39
CA LEU A 831 -17.83 9.43 -5.08
C LEU A 831 -18.20 8.03 -4.60
N ILE A 832 -19.44 7.57 -4.82
CA ILE A 832 -19.87 6.20 -4.50
C ILE A 832 -19.11 5.18 -5.35
N ILE A 833 -19.01 5.42 -6.66
CA ILE A 833 -18.24 4.54 -7.57
C ILE A 833 -16.76 4.50 -7.16
N SER A 834 -16.16 5.66 -6.89
CA SER A 834 -14.79 5.73 -6.40
C SER A 834 -14.63 5.04 -5.04
N ALA A 835 -15.59 5.16 -4.13
CA ALA A 835 -15.56 4.46 -2.84
C ALA A 835 -15.55 2.94 -3.05
N CYS A 836 -16.49 2.41 -3.84
CA CYS A 836 -16.57 0.97 -4.10
C CYS A 836 -15.33 0.43 -4.82
N MET A 837 -14.76 1.18 -5.77
CA MET A 837 -13.56 0.75 -6.51
C MET A 837 -12.26 0.87 -5.70
N PHE A 838 -12.15 1.86 -4.82
CA PHE A 838 -10.91 2.16 -4.09
C PHE A 838 -10.93 1.66 -2.63
N ILE A 839 -12.04 1.13 -2.11
CA ILE A 839 -12.09 0.59 -0.73
C ILE A 839 -11.05 -0.52 -0.49
N GLY A 840 -10.69 -1.28 -1.53
CA GLY A 840 -9.65 -2.30 -1.46
C GLY A 840 -8.22 -1.79 -1.69
N ARG A 841 -8.04 -0.49 -2.00
CA ARG A 841 -6.72 0.11 -2.21
C ARG A 841 -6.20 0.70 -0.91
N ILE A 842 -5.24 0.00 -0.31
CA ILE A 842 -4.54 0.46 0.91
C ILE A 842 -3.43 1.47 0.62
N ASP A 843 -3.04 1.64 -0.63
CA ASP A 843 -1.84 2.37 -1.06
C ASP A 843 -2.13 3.84 -1.46
N THR A 844 -3.39 4.15 -1.77
CA THR A 844 -3.81 5.50 -2.14
C THR A 844 -4.84 6.04 -1.16
N PRO A 845 -4.67 7.26 -0.62
CA PRO A 845 -5.68 7.86 0.24
C PRO A 845 -6.98 8.06 -0.54
N PHE A 846 -8.07 7.57 0.03
CA PHE A 846 -9.42 7.75 -0.49
C PHE A 846 -9.90 9.18 -0.23
N LEU A 847 -9.56 9.73 0.93
CA LEU A 847 -9.91 11.08 1.33
C LEU A 847 -8.84 12.09 0.89
N ALA A 848 -9.28 13.30 0.52
CA ALA A 848 -8.34 14.38 0.25
C ALA A 848 -7.50 14.68 1.52
N PRO A 849 -6.23 15.11 1.37
CA PRO A 849 -5.37 15.41 2.51
C PRO A 849 -6.08 16.33 3.51
N LYS A 850 -6.04 15.97 4.80
CA LYS A 850 -6.66 16.66 5.94
C LYS A 850 -8.19 16.55 6.08
N VAL A 851 -8.93 16.04 5.10
CA VAL A 851 -10.40 15.88 5.22
C VAL A 851 -10.75 14.75 6.19
N GLY A 852 -9.96 13.68 6.21
CA GLY A 852 -10.17 12.53 7.10
C GLY A 852 -9.65 12.71 8.53
N GLN A 853 -9.11 13.86 8.89
CA GLN A 853 -8.47 14.08 10.20
C GLN A 853 -9.46 14.73 11.16
N LEU A 854 -10.21 13.91 11.90
CA LEU A 854 -11.11 14.34 12.97
C LEU A 854 -10.36 14.28 14.32
N GLY A 855 -9.57 15.31 14.58
CA GLY A 855 -8.69 15.36 15.76
C GLY A 855 -7.61 14.28 15.69
N PRO A 856 -7.46 13.39 16.70
CA PRO A 856 -6.48 12.30 16.67
C PRO A 856 -6.91 11.13 15.76
N ILE A 857 -8.16 11.12 15.28
CA ILE A 857 -8.70 10.02 14.49
C ILE A 857 -8.53 10.35 13.01
N GLU A 858 -7.78 9.52 12.30
CA GLU A 858 -7.70 9.53 10.85
C GLU A 858 -8.69 8.49 10.30
N LEU A 859 -9.74 8.94 9.62
CA LEU A 859 -10.81 8.09 9.07
C LEU A 859 -10.28 7.10 8.02
N ASP A 860 -9.19 7.45 7.33
CA ASP A 860 -8.52 6.61 6.35
C ASP A 860 -7.03 6.45 6.72
N ASN A 861 -6.75 5.54 7.65
CA ASN A 861 -5.39 5.31 8.15
C ASN A 861 -4.62 4.26 7.31
N TYR A 862 -5.26 3.58 6.36
CA TYR A 862 -4.59 2.51 5.58
C TYR A 862 -3.39 3.00 4.76
N PRO A 863 -3.45 4.15 4.04
CA PRO A 863 -2.28 4.69 3.34
C PRO A 863 -1.12 5.02 4.28
N THR A 864 -1.43 5.51 5.48
CA THR A 864 -0.44 5.77 6.53
C THR A 864 0.19 4.44 6.98
N ILE A 865 -0.60 3.40 7.27
CA ILE A 865 -0.10 2.08 7.66
C ILE A 865 0.71 1.43 6.54
N PHE A 866 0.29 1.59 5.28
CA PHE A 866 1.02 1.13 4.11
C PHE A 866 2.39 1.80 4.01
N MET A 867 2.45 3.12 4.17
CA MET A 867 3.72 3.85 4.20
C MET A 867 4.63 3.38 5.35
N LYS A 868 4.05 3.06 6.53
CA LYS A 868 4.80 2.46 7.65
C LYS A 868 5.46 1.13 7.26
N ASP A 869 4.79 0.22 6.53
CA ASP A 869 5.41 -1.04 6.06
C ASP A 869 6.60 -0.74 5.15
N LEU A 870 6.42 0.18 4.20
CA LEU A 870 7.46 0.53 3.23
C LEU A 870 8.70 1.09 3.94
N LEU A 871 8.51 2.07 4.83
CA LEU A 871 9.61 2.68 5.58
C LEU A 871 10.26 1.69 6.54
N GLN A 872 9.47 0.86 7.23
CA GLN A 872 10.01 -0.19 8.10
C GLN A 872 10.86 -1.18 7.30
N HIS A 873 10.39 -1.60 6.12
CA HIS A 873 11.13 -2.52 5.26
C HIS A 873 12.42 -1.88 4.75
N GLU A 874 12.33 -0.66 4.21
CA GLU A 874 13.47 0.10 3.68
C GLU A 874 14.51 0.40 4.78
N ALA A 875 14.09 0.74 6.00
CA ALA A 875 15.01 0.95 7.13
C ALA A 875 15.87 -0.30 7.46
N HIS A 876 15.43 -1.49 7.07
CA HIS A 876 16.15 -2.75 7.33
C HIS A 876 16.78 -3.37 6.08
N ARG A 877 16.39 -2.94 4.88
CA ARG A 877 16.74 -3.58 3.60
C ARG A 877 17.19 -2.60 2.53
N HIS A 878 17.40 -1.33 2.86
CA HIS A 878 18.00 -0.40 1.92
C HIS A 878 19.48 -0.78 1.67
N PRO A 879 19.96 -0.83 0.40
CA PRO A 879 21.33 -1.23 0.09
C PRO A 879 22.41 -0.44 0.85
N TYR A 880 22.30 0.88 0.88
CA TYR A 880 23.25 1.72 1.62
C TYR A 880 23.18 1.49 3.14
N ILE A 881 22.01 1.23 3.73
CA ILE A 881 21.91 0.91 5.17
C ILE A 881 22.60 -0.41 5.47
N GLU A 882 22.48 -1.41 4.59
CA GLU A 882 23.17 -2.69 4.78
C GLU A 882 24.68 -2.55 4.65
N MET A 883 25.17 -1.70 3.73
CA MET A 883 26.59 -1.36 3.63
C MET A 883 27.10 -0.64 4.89
N LEU A 884 26.35 0.34 5.40
CA LEU A 884 26.67 1.00 6.68
C LEU A 884 26.72 0.00 7.84
N GLY A 885 25.77 -0.92 7.89
CA GLY A 885 25.78 -2.00 8.87
C GLY A 885 27.05 -2.84 8.82
N VAL A 886 27.56 -3.17 7.63
CA VAL A 886 28.87 -3.83 7.50
C VAL A 886 29.98 -2.97 8.08
N MET A 887 30.01 -1.66 7.78
CA MET A 887 31.04 -0.75 8.31
C MET A 887 31.04 -0.69 9.83
N TYR A 888 29.86 -0.62 10.46
CA TYR A 888 29.73 -0.65 11.91
C TYR A 888 30.21 -1.98 12.50
N LEU A 889 29.81 -3.11 11.90
CA LEU A 889 30.26 -4.43 12.35
C LEU A 889 31.77 -4.61 12.22
N MET A 890 32.35 -4.18 11.09
CA MET A 890 33.78 -4.21 10.86
C MET A 890 34.50 -3.37 11.92
N LYS A 891 34.01 -2.16 12.18
CA LYS A 891 34.61 -1.26 13.17
C LYS A 891 34.53 -1.82 14.59
N LEU A 892 33.41 -2.44 14.97
CA LEU A 892 33.27 -3.09 16.27
C LEU A 892 34.20 -4.29 16.43
N ARG A 893 34.32 -5.13 15.38
CA ARG A 893 35.18 -6.32 15.43
C ARG A 893 36.66 -5.98 15.49
N TYR A 894 37.10 -5.01 14.70
CA TYR A 894 38.51 -4.71 14.49
C TYR A 894 39.01 -3.50 15.30
N ARG A 895 38.10 -2.72 15.91
CA ARG A 895 38.40 -1.54 16.74
C ARG A 895 39.38 -0.61 16.03
N ASN A 896 40.62 -0.50 16.52
CA ASN A 896 41.61 0.43 16.00
C ASN A 896 42.27 -0.03 14.69
N SER A 897 42.11 -1.29 14.28
CA SER A 897 42.69 -1.80 13.02
C SER A 897 41.78 -1.62 11.81
N PHE A 898 40.56 -1.11 12.00
CA PHE A 898 39.63 -0.78 10.92
C PHE A 898 39.10 0.63 11.12
N GLY A 899 39.28 1.53 10.14
CA GLY A 899 38.79 2.90 10.18
C GLY A 899 39.48 3.76 11.26
N SER A 900 40.56 4.42 10.91
CA SER A 900 41.27 5.38 11.75
C SER A 900 40.76 6.80 11.51
N LYS A 901 40.92 7.69 12.50
CA LYS A 901 40.64 9.12 12.36
C LYS A 901 41.35 9.73 11.14
N ALA A 902 42.63 9.38 10.95
CA ALA A 902 43.43 9.82 9.82
C ALA A 902 42.88 9.37 8.45
N GLY A 903 42.49 8.10 8.32
CA GLY A 903 41.90 7.59 7.09
C GLY A 903 40.48 8.13 6.85
N ALA A 904 39.69 8.33 7.91
CA ALA A 904 38.40 9.01 7.81
C ALA A 904 38.57 10.45 7.30
N ALA A 905 39.58 11.17 7.78
CA ALA A 905 39.89 12.53 7.33
C ALA A 905 40.37 12.59 5.87
N TRP A 906 41.15 11.60 5.40
CA TRP A 906 41.48 11.46 3.97
C TRP A 906 40.24 11.20 3.11
N ARG A 907 39.34 10.32 3.57
CA ARG A 907 38.06 10.05 2.88
C ARG A 907 37.15 11.28 2.88
N LEU A 908 37.18 12.09 3.93
CA LEU A 908 36.43 13.34 4.00
C LEU A 908 36.92 14.35 2.96
N LEU A 909 38.24 14.54 2.82
CA LEU A 909 38.83 15.38 1.75
C LEU A 909 38.45 14.86 0.35
N PHE A 910 38.44 13.54 0.17
CA PHE A 910 38.01 12.91 -1.08
C PHE A 910 36.53 13.23 -1.39
N VAL A 911 35.64 13.09 -0.40
CA VAL A 911 34.21 13.42 -0.56
C VAL A 911 34.00 14.90 -0.79
N TYR A 912 34.79 15.77 -0.16
CA TYR A 912 34.72 17.23 -0.37
C TYR A 912 34.96 17.63 -1.81
N ALA A 913 36.03 17.09 -2.41
CA ALA A 913 36.35 17.36 -3.81
C ALA A 913 35.34 16.74 -4.76
N LEU A 914 34.92 15.49 -4.49
CA LEU A 914 34.00 14.78 -5.39
C LEU A 914 32.56 15.32 -5.33
N LEU A 915 32.05 15.65 -4.14
CA LEU A 915 30.64 15.97 -3.86
C LEU A 915 30.50 17.31 -3.09
N PRO A 916 30.95 18.45 -3.64
CA PRO A 916 31.05 19.70 -2.89
C PRO A 916 29.70 20.25 -2.39
N TRP A 917 28.58 19.92 -3.04
CA TRP A 917 27.24 20.30 -2.57
C TRP A 917 26.82 19.63 -1.25
N MET A 918 27.50 18.55 -0.84
CA MET A 918 27.27 17.87 0.44
C MET A 918 27.74 18.71 1.62
N HIS A 919 28.63 19.69 1.39
CA HIS A 919 29.18 20.55 2.43
C HIS A 919 28.08 21.21 3.29
N LYS A 920 26.89 21.47 2.73
CA LYS A 920 25.76 22.07 3.49
C LYS A 920 25.25 21.19 4.64
N TYR A 921 25.57 19.90 4.62
CA TYR A 921 25.23 18.94 5.67
C TYR A 921 26.34 18.82 6.72
N ARG A 922 27.50 19.45 6.51
CA ARG A 922 28.56 19.50 7.51
C ARG A 922 28.11 20.36 8.69
N ILE A 923 28.00 19.75 9.86
CA ILE A 923 27.31 20.36 11.01
C ILE A 923 28.10 21.51 11.62
N HIS A 924 29.44 21.43 11.60
CA HIS A 924 30.33 22.48 12.10
C HIS A 924 30.27 23.80 11.32
N ILE A 925 29.64 23.84 10.15
CA ILE A 925 29.73 24.96 9.19
C ILE A 925 28.38 25.68 8.99
N LYS A 926 27.32 25.22 9.68
CA LYS A 926 25.94 25.68 9.45
C LYS A 926 25.73 27.18 9.63
N ASP A 927 26.50 27.85 10.48
CA ASP A 927 26.30 29.28 10.75
C ASP A 927 26.86 30.20 9.64
N GLU A 928 27.91 29.78 8.92
CA GLU A 928 28.57 30.62 7.90
C GLU A 928 28.11 30.32 6.47
N MET A 929 27.91 29.06 6.11
CA MET A 929 27.65 28.71 4.71
C MET A 929 26.22 29.00 4.23
N GLY A 930 25.28 29.13 5.16
CA GLY A 930 23.93 29.63 4.85
C GLY A 930 23.99 30.98 4.13
N PHE A 931 24.93 31.85 4.52
CA PHE A 931 25.14 33.15 3.87
C PHE A 931 25.73 33.03 2.46
N ILE A 932 26.70 32.13 2.25
CA ILE A 932 27.38 31.97 0.96
C ILE A 932 26.44 31.41 -0.11
N LEU A 933 25.70 30.33 0.22
CA LEU A 933 24.76 29.72 -0.71
C LEU A 933 23.60 30.66 -1.07
N GLN A 934 23.13 31.44 -0.09
CA GLN A 934 22.11 32.44 -0.33
C GLN A 934 22.64 33.56 -1.25
N GLY A 935 23.86 34.03 -1.03
CA GLY A 935 24.52 35.01 -1.91
C GLY A 935 24.72 34.51 -3.34
N LEU A 936 25.14 33.25 -3.52
CA LEU A 936 25.30 32.63 -4.84
C LEU A 936 23.96 32.50 -5.57
N ALA A 937 22.91 32.04 -4.89
CA ALA A 937 21.58 31.91 -5.45
C ALA A 937 21.00 33.27 -5.86
N GLU A 938 21.20 34.31 -5.04
CA GLU A 938 20.82 35.68 -5.37
C GLU A 938 21.62 36.23 -6.57
N SER A 939 22.91 35.91 -6.66
CA SER A 939 23.76 36.28 -7.81
C SER A 939 23.30 35.61 -9.10
N THR A 940 23.01 34.30 -9.08
CA THR A 940 22.51 33.58 -10.28
C THR A 940 21.14 34.12 -10.71
N ARG A 941 20.29 34.48 -9.75
CA ARG A 941 18.98 35.11 -10.02
C ARG A 941 19.17 36.49 -10.69
N GLY A 942 20.19 37.24 -10.29
CA GLY A 942 20.60 38.50 -10.91
C GLY A 942 21.09 38.33 -12.36
N GLU A 943 22.02 37.40 -12.60
CA GLU A 943 22.55 37.15 -13.95
C GLU A 943 21.49 36.63 -14.92
N MET A 944 20.58 35.77 -14.46
CA MET A 944 19.48 35.26 -15.29
C MET A 944 18.48 36.38 -15.65
N SER A 945 18.29 37.36 -14.75
CA SER A 945 17.51 38.56 -15.02
C SER A 945 18.19 39.46 -16.06
N ILE A 946 19.53 39.57 -16.04
CA ILE A 946 20.30 40.37 -17.00
C ILE A 946 20.31 39.70 -18.38
N LEU A 947 20.55 38.38 -18.45
CA LEU A 947 20.50 37.61 -19.71
C LEU A 947 19.11 37.62 -20.36
N MET A 948 18.03 37.61 -19.57
CA MET A 948 16.68 37.81 -20.09
C MET A 948 16.40 39.25 -20.54
N SER A 949 17.12 40.24 -20.01
CA SER A 949 17.01 41.63 -20.47
C SER A 949 17.82 41.92 -21.74
N GLN A 950 18.97 41.27 -21.93
CA GLN A 950 19.84 41.47 -23.10
C GLN A 950 19.39 40.73 -24.37
N ARG A 951 18.49 39.74 -24.27
CA ARG A 951 17.89 39.05 -25.44
C ARG A 951 16.68 39.76 -26.07
N LEU A 952 16.38 40.99 -25.63
CA LEU A 952 15.32 41.84 -26.17
C LEU A 952 15.91 43.10 -26.83
N SER A 953 16.72 42.90 -27.88
CA SER A 953 17.01 43.96 -28.86
C SER A 953 16.87 43.37 -30.26
N PRO A 954 15.76 43.64 -30.98
CA PRO A 954 15.55 43.16 -32.34
C PRO A 954 16.04 44.21 -33.34
N GLU A 955 17.35 44.40 -33.43
CA GLU A 955 17.98 45.17 -34.52
C GLU A 955 19.24 44.39 -34.93
N ASP A 956 19.43 44.25 -36.25
CA ASP A 956 20.56 43.62 -36.95
C ASP A 956 20.43 42.12 -37.28
N MET A 957 19.75 41.81 -38.39
CA MET A 957 20.15 40.77 -39.34
C MET A 957 19.38 40.97 -40.66
N GLU A 958 19.94 41.81 -41.55
CA GLU A 958 19.64 41.86 -42.98
C GLU A 958 20.70 41.07 -43.77
N GLU A 959 20.25 40.50 -44.90
CA GLU A 959 20.99 39.95 -46.04
C GLU A 959 21.85 38.69 -45.83
N ASP A 960 21.34 37.53 -46.28
CA ASP A 960 21.67 37.05 -47.63
C ASP A 960 20.75 35.89 -48.06
N ASP A 961 20.26 35.98 -49.29
CA ASP A 961 19.36 35.03 -49.94
C ASP A 961 20.13 33.85 -50.53
N ASP A 962 19.55 32.66 -50.36
CA ASP A 962 19.13 31.69 -51.38
C ASP A 962 19.41 30.23 -50.95
N GLU A 963 18.42 29.34 -51.18
CA GLU A 963 18.33 27.95 -50.70
C GLU A 963 17.75 27.69 -49.29
N SER A 964 16.42 27.76 -49.12
CA SER A 964 15.66 26.78 -48.30
C SER A 964 14.16 27.09 -48.22
N LYS A 965 13.38 26.65 -49.22
CA LYS A 965 11.90 26.64 -49.13
C LYS A 965 11.29 25.36 -48.54
N VAL A 966 12.10 24.35 -48.22
CA VAL A 966 11.61 23.09 -47.60
C VAL A 966 11.89 23.02 -46.08
N PHE A 967 12.89 23.75 -45.56
CA PHE A 967 13.26 23.73 -44.12
C PHE A 967 12.46 24.74 -43.25
N ARG A 968 11.71 25.68 -43.85
CA ARG A 968 10.94 26.71 -43.12
C ARG A 968 9.64 26.20 -42.47
N ARG A 969 9.09 25.06 -42.88
CA ARG A 969 7.82 24.57 -42.30
C ARG A 969 8.01 23.83 -40.97
N GLU A 970 9.12 23.13 -40.77
CA GLU A 970 9.41 22.43 -39.51
C GLU A 970 10.00 23.36 -38.42
N THR A 971 10.75 24.39 -38.81
CA THR A 971 11.32 25.37 -37.86
C THR A 971 10.28 26.37 -37.30
N SER A 972 9.21 26.70 -38.03
CA SER A 972 8.16 27.57 -37.48
C SER A 972 7.32 26.88 -36.38
N ILE A 973 7.12 25.57 -36.48
CA ILE A 973 6.37 24.79 -35.47
C ILE A 973 7.22 24.60 -34.21
N SER A 974 8.54 24.38 -34.34
CA SER A 974 9.44 24.28 -33.17
C SER A 974 9.63 25.62 -32.46
N LYS A 975 9.72 26.73 -33.21
CA LYS A 975 9.85 28.09 -32.64
C LYS A 975 8.60 28.50 -31.86
N THR A 976 7.41 28.21 -32.41
CA THR A 976 6.14 28.49 -31.71
C THR A 976 5.99 27.63 -30.45
N ARG A 977 6.45 26.37 -30.48
CA ARG A 977 6.43 25.47 -29.30
C ARG A 977 7.39 25.94 -28.20
N LEU A 978 8.59 26.39 -28.57
CA LEU A 978 9.59 26.95 -27.66
C LEU A 978 9.15 28.30 -27.06
N GLU A 979 8.45 29.14 -27.81
CA GLU A 979 7.89 30.40 -27.28
C GLU A 979 6.77 30.14 -26.27
N VAL A 980 5.92 29.13 -26.50
CA VAL A 980 4.86 28.73 -25.56
C VAL A 980 5.44 28.14 -24.27
N GLU A 981 6.44 27.26 -24.37
CA GLU A 981 7.13 26.71 -23.19
C GLU A 981 7.85 27.79 -22.37
N ASN A 982 8.50 28.76 -23.03
CA ASN A 982 9.18 29.87 -22.35
C ASN A 982 8.19 30.80 -21.61
N VAL A 983 7.00 31.04 -22.18
CA VAL A 983 5.96 31.83 -21.51
C VAL A 983 5.38 31.09 -20.31
N GLU A 984 5.18 29.77 -20.39
CA GLU A 984 4.72 28.97 -19.25
C GLU A 984 5.77 28.95 -18.12
N LEU A 985 7.05 28.78 -18.45
CA LEU A 985 8.16 28.84 -17.49
C LEU A 985 8.25 30.21 -16.81
N LYS A 986 8.13 31.31 -17.57
CA LYS A 986 8.12 32.67 -17.03
C LYS A 986 6.95 32.89 -16.07
N ASN A 987 5.77 32.36 -16.38
CA ASN A 987 4.59 32.47 -15.52
C ASN A 987 4.72 31.64 -14.25
N ARG A 988 5.29 30.42 -14.32
CA ARG A 988 5.58 29.60 -13.13
C ARG A 988 6.61 30.26 -12.22
N LEU A 989 7.66 30.84 -12.80
CA LEU A 989 8.70 31.54 -12.04
C LEU A 989 8.15 32.78 -11.33
N ASN A 990 7.36 33.60 -12.03
CA ASN A 990 6.71 34.78 -11.44
C ASN A 990 5.74 34.41 -10.31
N PHE A 991 5.01 33.30 -10.45
CA PHE A 991 4.11 32.80 -9.40
C PHE A 991 4.88 32.35 -8.14
N MET A 992 6.01 31.65 -8.32
CA MET A 992 6.87 31.24 -7.20
C MET A 992 7.48 32.45 -6.49
N VAL A 993 8.00 33.43 -7.23
CA VAL A 993 8.58 34.67 -6.67
C VAL A 993 7.53 35.47 -5.89
N HIS A 994 6.29 35.55 -6.39
CA HIS A 994 5.21 36.24 -5.68
C HIS A 994 4.83 35.52 -4.38
N ARG A 995 4.77 34.19 -4.38
CA ARG A 995 4.49 33.38 -3.19
C ARG A 995 5.59 33.53 -2.13
N GLU A 996 6.85 33.55 -2.56
CA GLU A 996 8.02 33.69 -1.69
C GLU A 996 8.08 35.09 -1.04
N ARG A 997 7.84 36.16 -1.80
CA ARG A 997 7.72 37.53 -1.24
C ARG A 997 6.61 37.65 -0.20
N LYS A 998 5.46 36.99 -0.44
CA LYS A 998 4.35 36.99 0.52
C LYS A 998 4.70 36.24 1.80
N LEU A 999 5.47 35.16 1.69
CA LEU A 999 5.94 34.38 2.85
C LEU A 999 6.98 35.14 3.67
N LEU A 1000 7.94 35.80 3.01
CA LEU A 1000 8.94 36.66 3.66
C LEU A 1000 8.31 37.87 4.35
N ALA A 1001 7.30 38.50 3.74
CA ALA A 1001 6.53 39.56 4.39
C ALA A 1001 5.82 39.05 5.65
N THR A 1002 5.21 37.86 5.60
CA THR A 1002 4.54 37.25 6.76
C THR A 1002 5.53 36.90 7.89
N ILE A 1003 6.74 36.44 7.54
CA ILE A 1003 7.80 36.14 8.52
C ILE A 1003 8.32 37.44 9.16
N SER A 1004 8.51 38.50 8.37
CA SER A 1004 8.89 39.81 8.88
C SER A 1004 7.85 40.35 9.86
N ASP A 1005 6.56 40.25 9.53
CA ASP A 1005 5.48 40.68 10.42
C ASP A 1005 5.45 39.86 11.72
N LEU A 1006 5.64 38.54 11.64
CA LEU A 1006 5.75 37.66 12.83
C LEU A 1006 6.98 37.99 13.70
N GLN A 1007 8.11 38.33 13.10
CA GLN A 1007 9.31 38.74 13.85
C GLN A 1007 9.11 40.09 14.55
N VAL A 1008 8.38 41.02 13.93
CA VAL A 1008 8.00 42.30 14.55
C VAL A 1008 7.06 42.07 15.73
N ASP A 1009 6.07 41.20 15.59
CA ASP A 1009 5.14 40.85 16.68
C ASP A 1009 5.83 40.10 17.82
N MET A 1010 6.76 39.18 17.51
CA MET A 1010 7.58 38.53 18.53
C MET A 1010 8.46 39.52 19.30
N ARG A 1011 9.05 40.52 18.61
CA ARG A 1011 9.83 41.58 19.29
C ARG A 1011 8.96 42.46 20.17
N ARG A 1012 7.74 42.80 19.73
CA ARG A 1012 6.77 43.54 20.57
C ARG A 1012 6.36 42.74 21.80
N THR A 1013 6.11 41.45 21.64
CA THR A 1013 5.72 40.56 22.74
C THR A 1013 6.87 40.37 23.75
N ARG A 1014 8.12 40.38 23.27
CA ARG A 1014 9.32 40.31 24.13
C ARG A 1014 9.59 41.60 24.91
N GLN A 1015 9.11 42.75 24.41
CA GLN A 1015 9.23 44.04 25.10
C GLN A 1015 8.12 44.29 26.13
N THR A 1016 7.04 43.49 26.13
CA THR A 1016 5.92 43.64 27.07
C THR A 1016 5.90 42.59 28.18
N MET A 1017 6.87 41.66 28.22
CA MET A 1017 7.02 40.77 29.36
C MET A 1017 7.81 41.49 30.47
N PRO A 1018 7.26 41.61 31.69
CA PRO A 1018 8.02 42.11 32.83
C PRO A 1018 9.12 41.10 33.18
N ASP A 1019 10.33 41.60 33.44
CA ASP A 1019 11.46 40.79 33.89
C ASP A 1019 11.10 40.05 35.18
N SER A 1020 10.97 38.73 35.09
CA SER A 1020 10.83 37.80 36.22
C SER A 1020 11.82 36.66 36.10
#